data_AF-A0A6A1WES1-F1
#
_entry.id   AF-A0A6A1WES1-F1
#
_cell.length_a   1.000
_cell.length_b   1.000
_cell.length_c   1.000
_cell.angle_alpha   90.00
_cell.angle_beta   90.00
_cell.angle_gamma   90.00
#
_symmetry.space_group_name_H-M   'P 1'
#
loop_
_entity.id
_entity.type
_entity.pdbx_description
1 polymer ?
#
loop_
_entity_poly.entity_id
_entity_poly.type
_entity_poly.pdbx_seq_one_letter_code
_entity_poly.pdbx_strand_id
1 'polypeptide(L)'
;MARNLGAFLVLVLAISICEAASIFQPISDSHRSAALELFTPADGSFGSLEETYEALRTFEILGIQKKPDISSGSCQSVSETLQSSSSTAKEIFDALKVNSLVKCKVDEENFQGITSRLKAVVNDASSLLDFYYSIGSLVLIKDQTSNVDVQLSDADGIFRSIKALSQSDGRWRYSSNNPESSTFAAGLALEALSGVLSLASSDIDHSLIVTLKNDIVKLFDSIEKYGDGSFYFEEKVVDAHEHQGPLSTTSSVVRGLTTFASVSSGSINVPGDKILGLAKFFLGIGIPGNPKDFFNQIDSLACLESNRQELTWKALLVVSAPLILSLPATVLSLTKKDQLKVKVNTVLGSSAPPLTVKLVRAFSGSKDHSAIESLELKFDPENLVHVLDVLPKSVDVGKYIFVFEIVLHDSVDKKVYATGGQTQVPIFVTGVIKIDNAEIAVLDSDLDSIETQKKLDLAGENTISLSANHLQKLRLSFKLTTPRVNLFKPHQAFLKLKHETNVEHIFVVGNSGKQFEIILDFLGLVEKFFYLSGRYDIQLTVGDAVMENSILRDVGHVELDLPEAPEKAPRPPTQAVDSYSRYRPQAEITHIFRSPEKLPPKELSLAFLGLILLPFVGFLIGLLRIGVNLKNFPTSAVPATFAILFQLGIAAVLLLYVLFWLKLDLFTTLKTLGFLGVFLMVSAPLILSLPATVLSLTKKDQLKVKVNTVLGSSAPPLTVKLVRAFSGSKDHSAIESLELKFDPENLVHVLDVLPKSVDVGKYIFVFEIVLHDSVDKKVYATGGQTQVPIFVTGVIKIDNAEIAVLDSDLDSIETQKKLDLAGENTISLSANHLQKLRLSFKLTTPRVNLFKPHQAFLKLKHETNVEHIFVVGNSGKQFEIILDFLGLVEKFFYLSGRYDIQLTVGDAVMENSILRDVGHVELDLPEAPEKAPRPPTQAVDSYSRYRPQAEITHIFRSPEKLPPKELSLAFLGLILLPFVGFLIGLLRIGVNLKNFPTSAVPATFAILFQLGIAAVLLLYVLFWLKVRLSLCAFVCPLLEFDPLSSIRKC
;
A
#
# COMPACT_ATOMS: atom_id res chain seq x y z
N MET A 1 15.11 1.54 34.65
CA MET A 1 14.13 1.49 33.54
C MET A 1 12.66 1.51 33.97
N ALA A 2 12.30 1.33 35.25
CA ALA A 2 10.90 1.34 35.70
C ALA A 2 10.25 2.74 35.81
N ARG A 3 11.03 3.83 35.75
CA ARG A 3 10.56 5.21 35.97
C ARG A 3 10.00 5.89 34.70
N ASN A 4 10.25 5.31 33.52
CA ASN A 4 9.80 5.86 32.23
C ASN A 4 8.49 5.23 31.70
N LEU A 5 8.07 4.07 32.22
CA LEU A 5 6.85 3.40 31.76
C LEU A 5 5.58 4.10 32.26
N GLY A 6 5.61 4.66 33.47
CA GLY A 6 4.50 5.43 34.03
C GLY A 6 4.24 6.75 33.28
N ALA A 7 5.31 7.40 32.79
CA ALA A 7 5.19 8.60 31.96
C ALA A 7 4.59 8.30 30.58
N PHE A 8 4.88 7.12 30.02
CA PHE A 8 4.38 6.70 28.71
C PHE A 8 2.89 6.31 28.76
N LEU A 9 2.42 5.68 29.87
CA LEU A 9 1.01 5.32 30.03
C LEU A 9 0.12 6.56 30.24
N VAL A 10 0.62 7.58 30.95
CA VAL A 10 -0.08 8.88 31.11
C VAL A 10 -0.16 9.62 29.78
N LEU A 11 0.85 9.49 28.91
CA LEU A 11 0.85 10.07 27.56
C LEU A 11 -0.21 9.42 26.65
N VAL A 12 -0.35 8.10 26.69
CA VAL A 12 -1.32 7.36 25.84
C VAL A 12 -2.77 7.55 26.32
N LEU A 13 -3.00 7.65 27.64
CA LEU A 13 -4.33 7.96 28.19
C LEU A 13 -4.75 9.42 27.98
N ALA A 14 -3.80 10.36 27.87
CA ALA A 14 -4.10 11.75 27.53
C ALA A 14 -4.57 11.94 26.08
N ILE A 15 -4.20 11.03 25.17
CA ILE A 15 -4.56 11.11 23.75
C ILE A 15 -5.99 10.57 23.50
N SER A 16 -6.53 9.71 24.38
CA SER A 16 -7.84 9.07 24.15
C SER A 16 -9.07 9.90 24.56
N ILE A 17 -8.90 11.11 25.13
CA ILE A 17 -10.02 11.96 25.60
C ILE A 17 -10.18 13.26 24.79
N CYS A 18 -9.31 13.53 23.82
CA CYS A 18 -9.47 14.67 22.93
C CYS A 18 -10.21 14.28 21.64
N GLU A 19 -11.54 14.40 21.63
CA GLU A 19 -12.18 15.00 20.46
C GLU A 19 -11.73 16.46 20.39
N ALA A 20 -10.45 16.69 20.06
CA ALA A 20 -9.97 18.02 19.76
C ALA A 20 -10.38 18.28 18.32
N ALA A 21 -11.32 19.22 18.11
CA ALA A 21 -11.36 19.88 16.81
C ALA A 21 -9.95 20.39 16.51
N SER A 22 -9.53 20.26 15.26
CA SER A 22 -8.22 20.65 14.76
C SER A 22 -7.93 22.12 15.09
N ILE A 23 -7.16 22.36 16.16
CA ILE A 23 -6.60 23.68 16.43
C ILE A 23 -5.38 23.80 15.52
N PHE A 24 -5.57 24.48 14.38
CA PHE A 24 -4.48 24.73 13.45
C PHE A 24 -3.43 25.63 14.09
N GLN A 25 -2.22 25.12 14.23
CA GLN A 25 -1.06 25.90 14.66
C GLN A 25 -0.19 26.19 13.45
N PRO A 26 0.43 27.38 13.36
CA PRO A 26 1.41 27.66 12.32
C PRO A 26 2.63 26.74 12.47
N ILE A 27 3.49 26.71 11.43
CA ILE A 27 4.75 26.00 11.46
C ILE A 27 5.57 26.40 12.69
N SER A 28 6.09 25.39 13.37
CA SER A 28 6.75 25.50 14.68
C SER A 28 8.14 24.87 14.67
N ASP A 29 8.87 24.99 15.77
CA ASP A 29 10.20 24.37 15.92
C ASP A 29 10.17 22.84 15.80
N SER A 30 9.04 22.19 16.10
CA SER A 30 8.90 20.74 15.89
C SER A 30 8.99 20.35 14.42
N HIS A 31 8.50 21.21 13.50
CA HIS A 31 8.65 20.99 12.06
C HIS A 31 10.10 21.17 11.63
N ARG A 32 10.83 22.14 12.22
CA ARG A 32 12.26 22.34 11.95
C ARG A 32 13.08 21.12 12.39
N SER A 33 12.78 20.56 13.55
CA SER A 33 13.41 19.32 14.03
C SER A 33 13.06 18.12 13.14
N ALA A 34 11.77 17.96 12.80
CA ALA A 34 11.32 16.85 11.94
C ALA A 34 11.95 16.90 10.55
N ALA A 35 12.15 18.10 9.97
CA ALA A 35 12.84 18.25 8.69
C ALA A 35 14.25 17.66 8.73
N LEU A 36 15.00 17.85 9.82
CA LEU A 36 16.34 17.29 10.00
C LEU A 36 16.33 15.76 10.20
N GLU A 37 15.27 15.21 10.79
CA GLU A 37 15.11 13.78 11.00
C GLU A 37 14.64 13.04 9.73
N LEU A 38 13.76 13.67 8.94
CA LEU A 38 13.23 13.08 7.71
C LEU A 38 14.23 13.16 6.56
N PHE A 39 14.97 14.26 6.44
CA PHE A 39 15.98 14.47 5.40
C PHE A 39 17.40 14.21 5.93
N THR A 40 17.68 12.95 6.28
CA THR A 40 19.03 12.51 6.69
C THR A 40 19.82 11.95 5.51
N PRO A 41 20.94 12.57 5.10
CA PRO A 41 21.76 12.06 4.00
C PRO A 41 22.49 10.76 4.41
N ALA A 42 22.59 9.83 3.46
CA ALA A 42 23.43 8.63 3.59
C ALA A 42 24.78 8.91 2.93
N ASP A 43 25.89 8.67 3.65
CA ASP A 43 27.26 8.86 3.14
C ASP A 43 27.53 10.25 2.52
N GLY A 44 26.85 11.31 3.00
CA GLY A 44 27.04 12.68 2.51
C GLY A 44 26.27 13.02 1.23
N SER A 45 25.29 12.22 0.83
CA SER A 45 24.40 12.50 -0.32
C SER A 45 22.96 12.03 -0.07
N PHE A 46 22.01 12.51 -0.87
CA PHE A 46 20.63 12.01 -0.91
C PHE A 46 20.47 11.01 -2.08
N GLY A 47 19.43 10.18 -2.05
CA GLY A 47 19.26 9.08 -3.01
C GLY A 47 19.00 9.53 -4.44
N SER A 48 18.56 10.78 -4.65
CA SER A 48 18.30 11.36 -5.97
C SER A 48 18.43 12.89 -5.97
N LEU A 49 18.55 13.49 -7.17
CA LEU A 49 18.51 14.95 -7.33
C LEU A 49 17.15 15.55 -6.94
N GLU A 50 16.05 14.83 -7.17
CA GLU A 50 14.69 15.21 -6.74
C GLU A 50 14.64 15.33 -5.20
N GLU A 51 15.05 14.29 -4.48
CA GLU A 51 15.12 14.29 -3.00
C GLU A 51 16.10 15.35 -2.47
N THR A 52 17.22 15.57 -3.17
CA THR A 52 18.20 16.62 -2.83
C THR A 52 17.54 18.01 -2.87
N TYR A 53 16.79 18.31 -3.93
CA TYR A 53 16.08 19.59 -4.05
C TYR A 53 15.04 19.74 -2.95
N GLU A 54 14.25 18.70 -2.69
CA GLU A 54 13.20 18.70 -1.67
C GLU A 54 13.76 19.01 -0.27
N ALA A 55 14.87 18.36 0.09
CA ALA A 55 15.56 18.61 1.35
C ALA A 55 16.07 20.05 1.45
N LEU A 56 16.83 20.51 0.44
CA LEU A 56 17.45 21.82 0.45
C LEU A 56 16.42 22.96 0.45
N ARG A 57 15.36 22.82 -0.33
CA ARG A 57 14.26 23.78 -0.41
C ARG A 57 13.49 23.85 0.91
N THR A 58 13.21 22.69 1.52
CA THR A 58 12.59 22.62 2.85
C THR A 58 13.46 23.33 3.90
N PHE A 59 14.77 23.09 3.91
CA PHE A 59 15.70 23.73 4.84
C PHE A 59 15.80 25.25 4.65
N GLU A 60 15.71 25.72 3.40
CA GLU A 60 15.65 27.15 3.08
C GLU A 60 14.38 27.81 3.63
N ILE A 61 13.20 27.24 3.32
CA ILE A 61 11.91 27.74 3.79
C ILE A 61 11.86 27.78 5.32
N LEU A 62 12.30 26.69 5.97
CA LEU A 62 12.34 26.57 7.41
C LEU A 62 13.53 27.27 8.06
N GLY A 63 14.34 28.05 7.33
CA GLY A 63 15.44 28.84 7.88
C GLY A 63 16.42 28.04 8.75
N ILE A 64 16.70 26.78 8.39
CA ILE A 64 17.57 25.90 9.18
C ILE A 64 19.03 26.32 8.98
N GLN A 65 19.67 26.78 10.07
CA GLN A 65 21.02 27.35 10.01
C GLN A 65 22.13 26.29 9.88
N LYS A 66 21.97 25.12 10.53
CA LYS A 66 22.95 24.01 10.47
C LYS A 66 22.47 22.97 9.45
N LYS A 67 22.79 23.18 8.18
CA LYS A 67 22.47 22.22 7.10
C LYS A 67 23.57 21.14 7.01
N PRO A 68 23.26 19.91 6.60
CA PRO A 68 24.27 18.91 6.24
C PRO A 68 25.15 19.42 5.08
N ASP A 69 26.46 19.19 5.14
CA ASP A 69 27.36 19.55 4.04
C ASP A 69 27.31 18.48 2.94
N ILE A 70 26.45 18.72 1.95
CA ILE A 70 26.23 17.87 0.77
C ILE A 70 26.69 18.53 -0.52
N SER A 71 27.28 19.73 -0.43
CA SER A 71 27.54 20.62 -1.55
C SER A 71 28.43 19.99 -2.63
N SER A 72 29.49 19.27 -2.21
CA SER A 72 30.43 18.60 -3.10
C SER A 72 29.79 17.45 -3.89
N GLY A 73 29.06 16.56 -3.21
CA GLY A 73 28.35 15.44 -3.82
C GLY A 73 27.23 15.91 -4.75
N SER A 74 26.42 16.89 -4.32
CA SER A 74 25.36 17.46 -5.16
C SER A 74 25.92 18.14 -6.41
N CYS A 75 27.01 18.90 -6.31
CA CYS A 75 27.62 19.52 -7.48
C CYS A 75 28.21 18.53 -8.46
N GLN A 76 28.75 17.40 -8.00
CA GLN A 76 29.20 16.34 -8.87
C GLN A 76 28.03 15.76 -9.68
N SER A 77 26.93 15.36 -9.01
CA SER A 77 25.76 14.80 -9.69
C SER A 77 25.07 15.77 -10.66
N VAL A 78 24.99 17.06 -10.28
CA VAL A 78 24.49 18.13 -11.16
C VAL A 78 25.38 18.24 -12.40
N SER A 79 26.70 18.30 -12.24
CA SER A 79 27.63 18.42 -13.37
C SER A 79 27.55 17.20 -14.30
N GLU A 80 27.54 15.98 -13.74
CA GLU A 80 27.45 14.74 -14.52
C GLU A 80 26.15 14.67 -15.34
N THR A 81 25.03 15.11 -14.77
CA THR A 81 23.72 15.09 -15.43
C THR A 81 23.63 16.16 -16.52
N LEU A 82 24.10 17.38 -16.26
CA LEU A 82 24.05 18.47 -17.23
C LEU A 82 25.03 18.25 -18.40
N GLN A 83 26.16 17.57 -18.19
CA GLN A 83 27.12 17.24 -19.26
C GLN A 83 26.71 16.03 -20.10
N SER A 84 25.82 15.17 -19.59
CA SER A 84 25.40 13.97 -20.31
C SER A 84 24.45 14.27 -21.46
N SER A 85 24.80 13.76 -22.65
CA SER A 85 23.94 13.84 -23.83
C SER A 85 22.73 12.89 -23.76
N SER A 86 22.75 11.89 -22.87
CA SER A 86 21.65 10.93 -22.69
C SER A 86 20.63 11.33 -21.62
N SER A 87 20.86 12.42 -20.88
CA SER A 87 19.96 12.84 -19.81
C SER A 87 18.61 13.31 -20.32
N THR A 88 17.56 12.89 -19.62
CA THR A 88 16.16 13.21 -19.95
C THR A 88 15.79 14.63 -19.51
N ALA A 89 14.70 15.18 -20.04
CA ALA A 89 14.21 16.51 -19.62
C ALA A 89 13.91 16.58 -18.11
N LYS A 90 13.39 15.49 -17.52
CA LYS A 90 13.17 15.39 -16.06
C LYS A 90 14.48 15.48 -15.27
N GLU A 91 15.48 14.67 -15.64
CA GLU A 91 16.77 14.67 -14.94
C GLU A 91 17.48 16.03 -15.02
N ILE A 92 17.42 16.67 -16.19
CA ILE A 92 17.94 18.03 -16.38
C ILE A 92 17.20 19.03 -15.49
N PHE A 93 15.87 18.94 -15.42
CA PHE A 93 15.05 19.81 -14.57
C PHE A 93 15.41 19.66 -13.09
N ASP A 94 15.53 18.43 -12.60
CA ASP A 94 15.88 18.15 -11.20
C ASP A 94 17.32 18.63 -10.90
N ALA A 95 18.27 18.45 -11.81
CA ALA A 95 19.63 18.97 -11.69
C ALA A 95 19.67 20.50 -11.60
N LEU A 96 18.92 21.19 -12.47
CA LEU A 96 18.84 22.66 -12.49
C LEU A 96 18.17 23.21 -11.22
N LYS A 97 17.15 22.51 -10.70
CA LYS A 97 16.51 22.82 -9.42
C LYS A 97 17.49 22.77 -8.27
N VAL A 98 18.27 21.69 -8.15
CA VAL A 98 19.34 21.58 -7.15
C VAL A 98 20.38 22.70 -7.36
N ASN A 99 20.77 22.97 -8.60
CA ASN A 99 21.77 23.99 -8.90
C ASN A 99 21.31 25.41 -8.51
N SER A 100 20.01 25.70 -8.58
CA SER A 100 19.46 27.00 -8.17
C SER A 100 19.71 27.31 -6.68
N LEU A 101 19.82 26.26 -5.85
CA LEU A 101 20.05 26.37 -4.41
C LEU A 101 21.55 26.23 -4.05
N VAL A 102 22.25 25.24 -4.65
CA VAL A 102 23.65 24.93 -4.32
C VAL A 102 24.63 25.86 -5.05
N LYS A 103 24.25 26.40 -6.22
CA LYS A 103 25.06 27.31 -7.06
C LYS A 103 26.41 26.71 -7.48
N CYS A 104 26.36 25.51 -8.06
CA CYS A 104 27.53 24.83 -8.62
C CYS A 104 28.04 25.56 -9.87
N LYS A 105 29.35 25.45 -10.14
CA LYS A 105 29.97 26.01 -11.34
C LYS A 105 29.66 25.12 -12.54
N VAL A 106 28.93 25.64 -13.52
CA VAL A 106 28.58 24.97 -14.77
C VAL A 106 29.01 25.85 -15.94
N ASP A 107 29.68 25.28 -16.92
CA ASP A 107 30.18 26.01 -18.10
C ASP A 107 29.04 26.54 -18.98
N GLU A 108 29.20 27.73 -19.54
CA GLU A 108 28.17 28.39 -20.38
C GLU A 108 27.86 27.60 -21.65
N GLU A 109 28.86 26.94 -22.24
CA GLU A 109 28.69 26.07 -23.41
C GLU A 109 27.71 24.92 -23.12
N ASN A 110 27.73 24.38 -21.89
CA ASN A 110 26.81 23.32 -21.47
C ASN A 110 25.38 23.88 -21.35
N PHE A 111 25.19 25.07 -20.78
CA PHE A 111 23.87 25.72 -20.73
C PHE A 111 23.32 26.00 -22.12
N GLN A 112 24.16 26.44 -23.07
CA GLN A 112 23.74 26.68 -24.46
C GLN A 112 23.34 25.38 -25.17
N GLY A 113 24.15 24.32 -25.02
CA GLY A 113 23.85 22.98 -25.53
C GLY A 113 22.52 22.44 -24.99
N ILE A 114 22.30 22.51 -23.68
CA ILE A 114 21.05 22.08 -23.04
C ILE A 114 19.87 22.92 -23.50
N THR A 115 20.01 24.24 -23.56
CA THR A 115 18.94 25.16 -24.00
C THR A 115 18.47 24.80 -25.41
N SER A 116 19.39 24.51 -26.34
CA SER A 116 19.01 24.09 -27.70
C SER A 116 18.24 22.77 -27.73
N ARG A 117 18.66 21.79 -26.92
CA ARG A 117 17.96 20.49 -26.77
C ARG A 117 16.56 20.67 -26.19
N LEU A 118 16.42 21.47 -25.13
CA LEU A 118 15.13 21.72 -24.48
C LEU A 118 14.17 22.47 -25.40
N LYS A 119 14.65 23.48 -26.15
CA LYS A 119 13.84 24.18 -27.16
C LYS A 119 13.33 23.21 -28.24
N ALA A 120 14.16 22.25 -28.68
CA ALA A 120 13.72 21.22 -29.61
C ALA A 120 12.62 20.32 -29.00
N VAL A 121 12.79 19.89 -27.75
CA VAL A 121 11.76 19.09 -27.04
C VAL A 121 10.45 19.86 -26.91
N VAL A 122 10.48 21.16 -26.57
CA VAL A 122 9.28 21.99 -26.47
C VAL A 122 8.53 22.10 -27.81
N ASN A 123 9.25 22.21 -28.92
CA ASN A 123 8.64 22.30 -30.25
C ASN A 123 7.99 20.98 -30.69
N ASP A 124 8.55 19.84 -30.28
CA ASP A 124 8.06 18.50 -30.63
C ASP A 124 7.11 17.91 -29.55
N ALA A 125 6.90 18.62 -28.43
CA ALA A 125 6.16 18.12 -27.29
C ALA A 125 4.67 17.92 -27.59
N SER A 126 4.16 16.75 -27.22
CA SER A 126 2.72 16.41 -27.25
C SER A 126 2.18 15.99 -25.87
N SER A 127 3.06 15.95 -24.86
CA SER A 127 2.72 15.63 -23.47
C SER A 127 2.94 16.84 -22.56
N LEU A 128 2.12 16.94 -21.52
CA LEU A 128 2.21 17.98 -20.51
C LEU A 128 3.53 17.91 -19.73
N LEU A 129 4.04 16.70 -19.48
CA LEU A 129 5.29 16.52 -18.74
C LEU A 129 6.50 17.02 -19.52
N ASP A 130 6.53 16.81 -20.84
CA ASP A 130 7.60 17.33 -21.69
C ASP A 130 7.61 18.86 -21.68
N PHE A 131 6.42 19.49 -21.76
CA PHE A 131 6.28 20.94 -21.60
C PHE A 131 6.75 21.39 -20.22
N TYR A 132 6.23 20.79 -19.15
CA TYR A 132 6.54 21.17 -17.77
C TYR A 132 8.04 21.09 -17.45
N TYR A 133 8.69 19.96 -17.72
CA TYR A 133 10.11 19.79 -17.45
C TYR A 133 10.98 20.68 -18.33
N SER A 134 10.66 20.81 -19.62
CA SER A 134 11.51 21.55 -20.55
C SER A 134 11.38 23.08 -20.37
N ILE A 135 10.16 23.59 -20.26
CA ILE A 135 9.92 25.02 -20.01
C ILE A 135 10.40 25.40 -18.62
N GLY A 136 10.12 24.58 -17.61
CA GLY A 136 10.62 24.81 -16.25
C GLY A 136 12.15 24.84 -16.20
N SER A 137 12.83 23.97 -16.95
CA SER A 137 14.29 23.99 -17.08
C SER A 137 14.80 25.28 -17.73
N LEU A 138 14.14 25.77 -18.80
CA LEU A 138 14.50 27.02 -19.46
C LEU A 138 14.34 28.24 -18.52
N VAL A 139 13.29 28.26 -17.69
CA VAL A 139 13.12 29.28 -16.65
C VAL A 139 14.26 29.22 -15.64
N LEU A 140 14.63 28.02 -15.16
CA LEU A 140 15.75 27.88 -14.22
C LEU A 140 17.09 28.30 -14.82
N ILE A 141 17.32 28.09 -16.11
CA ILE A 141 18.52 28.56 -16.81
C ILE A 141 18.51 30.09 -16.91
N LYS A 142 17.36 30.70 -17.23
CA LYS A 142 17.18 32.17 -17.26
C LYS A 142 17.64 32.84 -15.96
N ASP A 143 17.29 32.23 -14.84
CA ASP A 143 17.59 32.77 -13.51
C ASP A 143 19.05 32.55 -13.08
N GLN A 144 19.75 31.60 -13.71
CA GLN A 144 21.14 31.23 -13.40
C GLN A 144 22.16 31.91 -14.33
N THR A 145 21.81 32.19 -15.58
CA THR A 145 22.70 32.87 -16.54
C THR A 145 21.92 33.81 -17.47
N SER A 146 22.51 34.98 -17.74
CA SER A 146 21.97 35.96 -18.70
C SER A 146 22.59 35.85 -20.09
N ASN A 147 23.61 35.00 -20.27
CA ASN A 147 24.39 34.90 -21.51
C ASN A 147 23.80 33.91 -22.53
N VAL A 148 22.73 33.19 -22.17
CA VAL A 148 22.10 32.17 -23.01
C VAL A 148 20.70 32.63 -23.41
N ASP A 149 20.39 32.61 -24.71
CA ASP A 149 19.05 32.91 -25.19
C ASP A 149 18.08 31.75 -24.89
N VAL A 150 17.24 31.95 -23.89
CA VAL A 150 16.18 31.04 -23.45
C VAL A 150 14.79 31.42 -23.98
N GLN A 151 14.66 32.51 -24.75
CA GLN A 151 13.36 32.99 -25.19
C GLN A 151 12.66 32.01 -26.14
N LEU A 152 11.34 31.94 -26.04
CA LEU A 152 10.47 31.17 -26.93
C LEU A 152 9.95 32.08 -28.04
N SER A 153 10.28 31.75 -29.29
CA SER A 153 9.85 32.49 -30.47
C SER A 153 8.36 32.28 -30.80
N ASP A 154 7.82 31.08 -30.55
CA ASP A 154 6.40 30.74 -30.73
C ASP A 154 5.68 30.54 -29.38
N ALA A 155 5.79 31.53 -28.48
CA ALA A 155 5.18 31.44 -27.15
C ALA A 155 3.65 31.31 -27.20
N ASP A 156 2.97 31.98 -28.14
CA ASP A 156 1.51 31.91 -28.30
C ASP A 156 1.07 30.50 -28.76
N GLY A 157 1.77 29.91 -29.75
CA GLY A 157 1.53 28.55 -30.21
C GLY A 157 1.73 27.51 -29.09
N ILE A 158 2.83 27.62 -28.34
CA ILE A 158 3.12 26.73 -27.19
C ILE A 158 2.05 26.89 -26.10
N PHE A 159 1.65 28.12 -25.78
CA PHE A 159 0.59 28.40 -24.81
C PHE A 159 -0.73 27.73 -25.23
N ARG A 160 -1.11 27.85 -26.51
CA ARG A 160 -2.31 27.21 -27.06
C ARG A 160 -2.22 25.68 -27.02
N SER A 161 -1.05 25.10 -27.28
CA SER A 161 -0.82 23.65 -27.20
C SER A 161 -1.02 23.11 -25.78
N ILE A 162 -0.46 23.78 -24.77
CA ILE A 162 -0.68 23.40 -23.36
C ILE A 162 -2.14 23.64 -22.96
N LYS A 163 -2.75 24.74 -23.43
CA LYS A 163 -4.17 25.03 -23.19
C LYS A 163 -5.10 24.01 -23.84
N ALA A 164 -4.74 23.43 -24.98
CA ALA A 164 -5.55 22.41 -25.65
C ALA A 164 -5.72 21.12 -24.82
N LEU A 165 -4.85 20.88 -23.83
CA LEU A 165 -4.96 19.77 -22.87
C LEU A 165 -5.97 20.03 -21.74
N SER A 166 -6.43 21.29 -21.58
CA SER A 166 -7.39 21.69 -20.55
C SER A 166 -8.81 21.20 -20.82
N GLN A 167 -9.58 20.96 -19.76
CA GLN A 167 -11.00 20.62 -19.79
C GLN A 167 -11.88 21.76 -19.28
N SER A 168 -13.18 21.67 -19.57
CA SER A 168 -14.17 22.69 -19.22
C SER A 168 -14.36 22.89 -17.71
N ASP A 169 -13.97 21.92 -16.89
CA ASP A 169 -14.04 21.92 -15.43
C ASP A 169 -12.75 22.41 -14.75
N GLY A 170 -11.76 22.87 -15.54
CA GLY A 170 -10.49 23.36 -15.01
C GLY A 170 -9.46 22.26 -14.71
N ARG A 171 -9.71 21.00 -15.08
CA ARG A 171 -8.70 19.92 -14.98
C ARG A 171 -7.94 19.74 -16.29
N TRP A 172 -6.77 19.11 -16.24
CA TRP A 172 -5.85 18.99 -17.39
C TRP A 172 -5.50 17.55 -17.70
N ARG A 173 -5.36 17.23 -18.99
CA ARG A 173 -4.85 15.93 -19.46
C ARG A 173 -3.33 15.92 -19.48
N TYR A 174 -2.73 14.75 -19.27
CA TYR A 174 -1.28 14.57 -19.46
C TYR A 174 -0.86 14.53 -20.93
N SER A 175 -1.75 14.12 -21.84
CA SER A 175 -1.51 14.15 -23.28
C SER A 175 -2.84 14.19 -24.03
N SER A 176 -2.82 14.54 -25.32
CA SER A 176 -4.02 14.47 -26.17
C SER A 176 -4.54 13.04 -26.34
N ASN A 177 -3.67 12.04 -26.17
CA ASN A 177 -3.99 10.62 -26.36
C ASN A 177 -4.58 9.98 -25.11
N ASN A 178 -4.45 10.62 -23.94
CA ASN A 178 -5.09 10.21 -22.70
C ASN A 178 -6.33 11.08 -22.46
N PRO A 179 -7.56 10.53 -22.55
CA PRO A 179 -8.77 11.32 -22.37
C PRO A 179 -8.96 11.79 -20.92
N GLU A 180 -8.27 11.17 -19.94
CA GLU A 180 -8.43 11.43 -18.52
C GLU A 180 -7.80 12.76 -18.10
N SER A 181 -8.58 13.56 -17.39
CA SER A 181 -8.17 14.84 -16.84
C SER A 181 -7.84 14.70 -15.36
N SER A 182 -6.69 15.21 -14.96
CA SER A 182 -6.19 15.17 -13.59
C SER A 182 -6.18 16.57 -12.95
N THR A 183 -6.52 16.61 -11.66
CA THR A 183 -6.38 17.81 -10.84
C THR A 183 -4.90 18.10 -10.56
N PHE A 184 -4.10 17.07 -10.30
CA PHE A 184 -2.65 17.21 -10.14
C PHE A 184 -1.98 17.78 -11.40
N ALA A 185 -2.39 17.31 -12.58
CA ALA A 185 -1.91 17.81 -13.87
C ALA A 185 -2.26 19.29 -14.10
N ALA A 186 -3.37 19.78 -13.57
CA ALA A 186 -3.72 21.21 -13.68
C ALA A 186 -2.66 22.09 -13.01
N GLY A 187 -2.14 21.70 -11.84
CA GLY A 187 -1.03 22.39 -11.18
C GLY A 187 0.22 22.47 -12.05
N LEU A 188 0.64 21.34 -12.63
CA LEU A 188 1.79 21.28 -13.53
C LEU A 188 1.60 22.14 -14.79
N ALA A 189 0.39 22.15 -15.35
CA ALA A 189 0.07 22.98 -16.52
C ALA A 189 0.14 24.47 -16.19
N LEU A 190 -0.32 24.88 -15.02
CA LEU A 190 -0.21 26.28 -14.58
C LEU A 190 1.25 26.70 -14.41
N GLU A 191 2.12 25.84 -13.89
CA GLU A 191 3.57 26.10 -13.83
C GLU A 191 4.22 26.14 -15.22
N ALA A 192 3.81 25.27 -16.15
CA ALA A 192 4.32 25.31 -17.51
C ALA A 192 3.90 26.61 -18.22
N LEU A 193 2.63 27.00 -18.13
CA LEU A 193 2.07 28.21 -18.73
C LEU A 193 2.67 29.48 -18.13
N SER A 194 2.98 29.49 -16.83
CA SER A 194 3.70 30.60 -16.20
C SER A 194 5.12 30.74 -16.75
N GLY A 195 5.80 29.62 -16.99
CA GLY A 195 7.10 29.60 -17.64
C GLY A 195 7.06 30.11 -19.09
N VAL A 196 6.02 29.76 -19.87
CA VAL A 196 5.83 30.29 -21.23
C VAL A 196 5.69 31.82 -21.19
N LEU A 197 4.88 32.36 -20.27
CA LEU A 197 4.73 33.80 -20.08
C LEU A 197 6.06 34.48 -19.71
N SER A 198 6.87 33.86 -18.86
CA SER A 198 8.18 34.38 -18.46
C SER A 198 9.22 34.36 -19.59
N LEU A 199 9.12 33.40 -20.51
CA LEU A 199 10.08 33.18 -21.60
C LEU A 199 9.62 33.76 -22.95
N ALA A 200 8.44 34.35 -23.03
CA ALA A 200 7.90 34.86 -24.28
C ALA A 200 8.74 36.01 -24.84
N SER A 201 9.09 35.92 -26.13
CA SER A 201 9.77 37.00 -26.87
C SER A 201 8.82 38.14 -27.28
N SER A 202 7.51 37.89 -27.24
CA SER A 202 6.45 38.85 -27.57
C SER A 202 5.24 38.66 -26.64
N ASP A 203 4.38 39.68 -26.54
CA ASP A 203 3.20 39.64 -25.67
C ASP A 203 2.24 38.52 -26.11
N ILE A 204 1.89 37.64 -25.17
CA ILE A 204 0.88 36.59 -25.39
C ILE A 204 -0.51 37.22 -25.46
N ASP A 205 -1.38 36.66 -26.30
CA ASP A 205 -2.76 37.10 -26.44
C ASP A 205 -3.48 37.21 -25.07
N HIS A 206 -3.85 38.44 -24.69
CA HIS A 206 -4.49 38.73 -23.41
C HIS A 206 -5.80 37.93 -23.22
N SER A 207 -6.48 37.57 -24.31
CA SER A 207 -7.70 36.75 -24.23
C SER A 207 -7.42 35.34 -23.69
N LEU A 208 -6.29 34.73 -24.05
CA LEU A 208 -5.86 33.42 -23.55
C LEU A 208 -5.60 33.46 -22.03
N ILE A 209 -4.98 34.53 -21.55
CA ILE A 209 -4.73 34.75 -20.12
C ILE A 209 -6.05 34.89 -19.36
N VAL A 210 -7.01 35.65 -19.90
CA VAL A 210 -8.36 35.79 -19.31
C VAL A 210 -9.10 34.46 -19.27
N THR A 211 -9.06 33.67 -20.35
CA THR A 211 -9.67 32.34 -20.39
C THR A 211 -9.06 31.42 -19.34
N LEU A 212 -7.73 31.41 -19.21
CA LEU A 212 -7.04 30.59 -18.22
C LEU A 212 -7.42 30.98 -16.78
N LYS A 213 -7.54 32.28 -16.49
CA LYS A 213 -8.01 32.76 -15.18
C LYS A 213 -9.41 32.24 -14.85
N ASN A 214 -10.31 32.19 -15.83
CA ASN A 214 -11.65 31.63 -15.63
C ASN A 214 -11.61 30.11 -15.39
N ASP A 215 -10.72 29.39 -16.07
CA ASP A 215 -10.55 27.94 -15.87
C ASP A 215 -9.97 27.62 -14.48
N ILE A 216 -9.07 28.47 -13.96
CA ILE A 216 -8.59 28.38 -12.56
C ILE A 216 -9.77 28.54 -11.59
N VAL A 217 -10.65 29.53 -11.82
CA VAL A 217 -11.83 29.72 -10.95
C VAL A 217 -12.73 28.47 -10.97
N LYS A 218 -12.94 27.87 -12.14
CA LYS A 218 -13.71 26.61 -12.26
C LYS A 218 -13.03 25.43 -11.60
N LEU A 219 -11.70 25.32 -11.66
CA LEU A 219 -10.97 24.30 -10.92
C LEU A 219 -11.26 24.39 -9.42
N PHE A 220 -11.32 25.61 -8.88
CA PHE A 220 -11.70 25.82 -7.47
C PHE A 220 -13.15 25.45 -7.14
N ASP A 221 -14.02 25.21 -8.12
CA ASP A 221 -15.36 24.67 -7.88
C ASP A 221 -15.33 23.16 -7.57
N SER A 222 -14.24 22.46 -7.88
CA SER A 222 -14.03 21.04 -7.52
C SER A 222 -13.29 20.84 -6.19
N ILE A 223 -13.14 21.88 -5.38
CA ILE A 223 -12.44 21.80 -4.10
C ILE A 223 -13.33 21.11 -3.06
N GLU A 224 -12.77 20.13 -2.35
CA GLU A 224 -13.45 19.39 -1.29
C GLU A 224 -13.26 20.08 0.07
N LYS A 225 -14.17 19.81 1.01
CA LYS A 225 -14.21 20.50 2.31
C LYS A 225 -14.41 19.54 3.49
N TYR A 226 -13.54 19.64 4.49
CA TYR A 226 -13.72 18.99 5.79
C TYR A 226 -14.63 19.81 6.72
N GLY A 227 -15.26 19.13 7.69
CA GLY A 227 -16.15 19.74 8.69
C GLY A 227 -15.47 20.80 9.60
N ASP A 228 -14.14 20.82 9.65
CA ASP A 228 -13.31 21.77 10.40
C ASP A 228 -12.96 23.06 9.61
N GLY A 229 -13.43 23.16 8.36
CA GLY A 229 -13.17 24.29 7.48
C GLY A 229 -11.86 24.21 6.69
N SER A 230 -11.20 23.05 6.67
CA SER A 230 -10.10 22.76 5.75
C SER A 230 -10.63 22.48 4.34
N PHE A 231 -9.90 22.92 3.32
CA PHE A 231 -10.21 22.69 1.91
C PHE A 231 -9.05 21.97 1.23
N TYR A 232 -9.34 21.04 0.33
CA TYR A 232 -8.32 20.27 -0.38
C TYR A 232 -8.79 19.89 -1.78
N PHE A 233 -7.85 19.51 -2.64
CA PHE A 233 -8.14 18.94 -3.95
C PHE A 233 -7.94 17.44 -3.92
N GLU A 234 -8.91 16.71 -4.45
CA GLU A 234 -8.87 15.27 -4.61
C GLU A 234 -8.70 14.90 -6.10
N GLU A 235 -7.96 13.83 -6.36
CA GLU A 235 -7.83 13.28 -7.70
C GLU A 235 -9.03 12.35 -7.96
N LYS A 236 -9.75 12.55 -9.06
CA LYS A 236 -10.88 11.65 -9.39
C LYS A 236 -10.33 10.31 -9.87
N VAL A 237 -10.68 9.24 -9.16
CA VAL A 237 -10.18 7.88 -9.39
C VAL A 237 -10.72 7.35 -10.72
N VAL A 238 -9.82 7.07 -11.68
CA VAL A 238 -10.17 6.31 -12.89
C VAL A 238 -9.24 5.10 -13.09
N ASP A 239 -7.96 5.16 -12.65
CA ASP A 239 -7.05 4.00 -12.60
C ASP A 239 -6.11 4.00 -11.38
N ALA A 240 -5.90 2.83 -10.76
CA ALA A 240 -5.20 2.66 -9.47
C ALA A 240 -3.66 2.82 -9.54
N HIS A 241 -3.08 2.99 -10.73
CA HIS A 241 -1.62 3.01 -10.92
C HIS A 241 -0.99 4.40 -10.97
N GLU A 242 -1.79 5.48 -11.10
CA GLU A 242 -1.29 6.87 -11.17
C GLU A 242 -1.89 7.81 -10.10
N HIS A 243 -2.58 7.25 -9.10
CA HIS A 243 -3.29 8.04 -8.10
C HIS A 243 -2.34 8.86 -7.20
N GLN A 244 -2.45 10.19 -7.28
CA GLN A 244 -1.78 11.13 -6.39
C GLN A 244 -2.68 11.41 -5.18
N GLY A 245 -2.11 11.32 -3.98
CA GLY A 245 -2.85 11.60 -2.75
C GLY A 245 -3.37 13.05 -2.68
N PRO A 246 -4.34 13.34 -1.79
CA PRO A 246 -4.88 14.69 -1.62
C PRO A 246 -3.82 15.76 -1.35
N LEU A 247 -2.77 15.42 -0.58
CA LEU A 247 -1.68 16.33 -0.25
C LEU A 247 -0.85 16.71 -1.48
N SER A 248 -0.40 15.75 -2.29
CA SER A 248 0.40 16.02 -3.48
C SER A 248 -0.43 16.73 -4.56
N THR A 249 -1.70 16.35 -4.72
CA THR A 249 -2.66 17.00 -5.63
C THR A 249 -2.90 18.46 -5.25
N THR A 250 -3.21 18.72 -3.97
CA THR A 250 -3.42 20.08 -3.46
C THR A 250 -2.12 20.90 -3.57
N SER A 251 -0.97 20.30 -3.28
CA SER A 251 0.34 20.95 -3.40
C SER A 251 0.63 21.39 -4.84
N SER A 252 0.42 20.50 -5.82
CA SER A 252 0.60 20.81 -7.24
C SER A 252 -0.26 22.00 -7.68
N VAL A 253 -1.55 22.01 -7.30
CA VAL A 253 -2.46 23.12 -7.65
C VAL A 253 -2.03 24.43 -6.99
N VAL A 254 -1.66 24.41 -5.71
CA VAL A 254 -1.22 25.62 -4.98
C VAL A 254 0.08 26.18 -5.56
N ARG A 255 1.06 25.32 -5.87
CA ARG A 255 2.30 25.75 -6.51
C ARG A 255 2.05 26.31 -7.90
N GLY A 256 1.24 25.64 -8.71
CA GLY A 256 0.85 26.11 -10.04
C GLY A 256 0.10 27.44 -10.01
N LEU A 257 -0.89 27.57 -9.13
CA LEU A 257 -1.65 28.79 -8.94
C LEU A 257 -0.74 29.97 -8.57
N THR A 258 0.09 29.80 -7.55
CA THR A 258 0.96 30.87 -7.03
C THR A 258 2.05 31.26 -8.02
N THR A 259 2.61 30.29 -8.75
CA THR A 259 3.60 30.54 -9.81
C THR A 259 2.96 31.25 -11.02
N PHE A 260 1.74 30.86 -11.43
CA PHE A 260 1.03 31.56 -12.49
C PHE A 260 0.58 32.98 -12.07
N ALA A 261 0.19 33.11 -10.81
CA ALA A 261 -0.19 34.37 -10.20
C ALA A 261 0.97 35.38 -10.17
N SER A 262 2.22 34.94 -10.00
CA SER A 262 3.37 35.85 -9.92
C SER A 262 3.76 36.49 -11.25
N VAL A 263 3.42 35.86 -12.39
CA VAL A 263 3.77 36.35 -13.73
C VAL A 263 2.58 36.95 -14.51
N SER A 264 1.34 36.69 -14.08
CA SER A 264 0.15 37.17 -14.77
C SER A 264 -0.33 38.53 -14.25
N SER A 265 -0.72 39.42 -15.16
CA SER A 265 -1.20 40.76 -14.79
C SER A 265 -2.63 40.72 -14.24
N GLY A 266 -2.85 41.25 -13.03
CA GLY A 266 -4.17 41.37 -12.36
C GLY A 266 -4.56 40.16 -11.49
N SER A 267 -5.43 40.37 -10.50
CA SER A 267 -5.80 39.35 -9.50
C SER A 267 -6.57 38.15 -10.09
N ILE A 268 -6.33 36.96 -9.55
CA ILE A 268 -7.16 35.77 -9.79
C ILE A 268 -8.27 35.77 -8.73
N ASN A 269 -9.53 35.64 -9.14
CA ASN A 269 -10.68 35.77 -8.25
C ASN A 269 -10.93 34.49 -7.44
N VAL A 270 -10.00 34.13 -6.54
CA VAL A 270 -10.18 33.01 -5.60
C VAL A 270 -10.69 33.54 -4.26
N PRO A 271 -11.82 33.03 -3.73
CA PRO A 271 -12.32 33.42 -2.42
C PRO A 271 -11.31 33.18 -1.28
N GLY A 272 -11.15 34.16 -0.39
CA GLY A 272 -10.16 34.09 0.70
C GLY A 272 -10.43 32.98 1.73
N ASP A 273 -11.67 32.53 1.89
CA ASP A 273 -12.02 31.37 2.69
C ASP A 273 -11.47 30.06 2.10
N LYS A 274 -11.47 29.91 0.77
CA LYS A 274 -10.83 28.77 0.09
C LYS A 274 -9.31 28.77 0.31
N ILE A 275 -8.67 29.93 0.23
CA ILE A 275 -7.22 30.07 0.51
C ILE A 275 -6.91 29.73 1.97
N LEU A 276 -7.72 30.24 2.92
CA LEU A 276 -7.54 29.91 4.33
C LEU A 276 -7.74 28.41 4.59
N GLY A 277 -8.75 27.78 3.99
CA GLY A 277 -8.96 26.35 4.22
C GLY A 277 -7.91 25.47 3.54
N LEU A 278 -7.30 25.89 2.42
CA LEU A 278 -6.11 25.22 1.88
C LEU A 278 -4.95 25.25 2.88
N ALA A 279 -4.72 26.41 3.50
CA ALA A 279 -3.72 26.53 4.58
C ALA A 279 -4.05 25.65 5.78
N LYS A 280 -5.33 25.61 6.21
CA LYS A 280 -5.79 24.72 7.27
C LYS A 280 -5.59 23.25 6.92
N PHE A 281 -5.85 22.83 5.68
CA PHE A 281 -5.59 21.47 5.23
C PHE A 281 -4.12 21.09 5.41
N PHE A 282 -3.19 21.91 4.91
CA PHE A 282 -1.77 21.64 5.09
C PHE A 282 -1.36 21.63 6.57
N LEU A 283 -1.80 22.59 7.39
CA LEU A 283 -1.46 22.62 8.82
C LEU A 283 -2.12 21.49 9.62
N GLY A 284 -3.30 21.02 9.19
CA GLY A 284 -4.07 19.96 9.83
C GLY A 284 -3.41 18.59 9.71
N ILE A 285 -2.53 18.39 8.71
CA ILE A 285 -1.74 17.17 8.54
C ILE A 285 -0.72 16.98 9.69
N GLY A 286 -0.33 18.07 10.37
CA GLY A 286 0.70 18.02 11.41
C GLY A 286 2.09 17.81 10.81
N ILE A 287 2.83 16.80 11.26
CA ILE A 287 4.14 16.44 10.70
C ILE A 287 3.98 15.15 9.89
N PRO A 288 4.03 15.20 8.55
CA PRO A 288 4.00 14.01 7.70
C PRO A 288 5.12 13.02 8.03
N GLY A 289 4.83 11.72 7.90
CA GLY A 289 5.78 10.65 8.21
C GLY A 289 6.80 10.34 7.10
N ASN A 290 6.65 10.93 5.91
CA ASN A 290 7.58 10.72 4.80
C ASN A 290 8.13 12.07 4.26
N PRO A 291 9.36 12.08 3.70
CA PRO A 291 10.02 13.32 3.28
C PRO A 291 9.30 14.05 2.14
N LYS A 292 8.75 13.32 1.17
CA LYS A 292 8.05 13.89 0.00
C LYS A 292 6.80 14.68 0.40
N ASP A 293 5.99 14.11 1.29
CA ASP A 293 4.79 14.74 1.83
C ASP A 293 5.16 15.93 2.73
N PHE A 294 6.23 15.80 3.51
CA PHE A 294 6.75 16.92 4.30
C PHE A 294 7.17 18.09 3.40
N PHE A 295 7.91 17.83 2.31
CA PHE A 295 8.23 18.84 1.31
C PHE A 295 6.98 19.46 0.69
N ASN A 296 6.03 18.63 0.22
CA ASN A 296 4.78 19.11 -0.39
C ASN A 296 4.00 20.04 0.55
N GLN A 297 3.95 19.72 1.84
CA GLN A 297 3.31 20.55 2.85
C GLN A 297 4.04 21.89 3.04
N ILE A 298 5.35 21.84 3.30
CA ILE A 298 6.15 23.04 3.61
C ILE A 298 6.26 23.98 2.40
N ASP A 299 6.49 23.44 1.20
CA ASP A 299 6.58 24.22 -0.04
C ASP A 299 5.24 24.88 -0.37
N SER A 300 4.12 24.19 -0.17
CA SER A 300 2.78 24.76 -0.39
C SER A 300 2.45 25.88 0.59
N LEU A 301 2.75 25.70 1.88
CA LEU A 301 2.56 26.74 2.88
C LEU A 301 3.46 27.95 2.59
N ALA A 302 4.69 27.73 2.13
CA ALA A 302 5.56 28.79 1.66
C ALA A 302 4.98 29.51 0.44
N CYS A 303 4.42 28.79 -0.53
CA CYS A 303 3.75 29.39 -1.69
C CYS A 303 2.56 30.28 -1.28
N LEU A 304 1.81 29.90 -0.25
CA LEU A 304 0.71 30.71 0.29
C LEU A 304 1.21 31.93 1.09
N GLU A 305 2.45 31.92 1.59
CA GLU A 305 3.08 33.03 2.32
C GLU A 305 3.96 33.95 1.46
N SER A 306 4.57 33.42 0.38
CA SER A 306 5.68 34.03 -0.36
C SER A 306 5.32 35.25 -1.21
N ASN A 307 4.07 35.70 -1.20
CA ASN A 307 3.67 37.00 -1.77
C ASN A 307 4.25 38.23 -1.04
N ARG A 308 5.27 38.08 -0.19
CA ARG A 308 5.90 39.15 0.60
C ARG A 308 7.37 39.45 0.27
N GLN A 309 8.10 38.58 -0.44
CA GLN A 309 9.57 38.70 -0.53
C GLN A 309 10.08 39.08 -1.93
N GLU A 310 9.58 40.19 -2.49
CA GLU A 310 10.43 41.16 -3.21
C GLU A 310 9.61 42.41 -3.53
N LEU A 311 9.83 43.47 -2.76
CA LEU A 311 9.33 44.81 -3.03
C LEU A 311 10.10 45.42 -4.21
N THR A 312 9.79 44.97 -5.42
CA THR A 312 9.84 45.84 -6.60
C THR A 312 8.41 46.20 -6.97
N TRP A 313 8.15 47.50 -7.05
CA TRP A 313 6.88 48.22 -7.26
C TRP A 313 6.06 47.82 -8.52
N LYS A 314 6.39 46.71 -9.18
CA LYS A 314 5.66 46.12 -10.32
C LYS A 314 4.88 44.84 -9.98
N ALA A 315 5.09 44.21 -8.82
CA ALA A 315 4.33 43.01 -8.44
C ALA A 315 2.99 43.39 -7.80
N LEU A 316 1.95 43.47 -8.63
CA LEU A 316 0.57 43.60 -8.16
C LEU A 316 0.17 42.26 -7.49
N LEU A 317 -0.03 42.25 -6.18
CA LEU A 317 -0.38 41.06 -5.36
C LEU A 317 -1.57 40.27 -5.93
N VAL A 318 -1.40 38.96 -6.13
CA VAL A 318 -2.40 38.14 -6.86
C VAL A 318 -3.10 37.07 -5.99
N VAL A 319 -2.53 36.63 -4.86
CA VAL A 319 -3.17 35.68 -3.91
C VAL A 319 -2.99 36.15 -2.46
N SER A 320 -4.08 36.26 -1.70
CA SER A 320 -4.05 36.77 -0.32
C SER A 320 -3.42 35.77 0.67
N ALA A 321 -2.47 36.22 1.49
CA ALA A 321 -1.78 35.40 2.49
C ALA A 321 -2.73 35.03 3.65
N PRO A 322 -2.86 33.74 4.00
CA PRO A 322 -3.78 33.28 5.03
C PRO A 322 -3.29 33.68 6.44
N LEU A 323 -4.21 34.22 7.25
CA LEU A 323 -4.00 34.46 8.68
C LEU A 323 -4.61 33.33 9.51
N ILE A 324 -3.78 32.66 10.30
CA ILE A 324 -4.16 31.55 11.17
C ILE A 324 -4.43 32.10 12.57
N LEU A 325 -5.66 31.86 13.03
CA LEU A 325 -6.05 32.06 14.42
C LEU A 325 -5.77 30.79 15.21
N SER A 326 -4.90 30.88 16.21
CA SER A 326 -4.58 29.77 17.09
C SER A 326 -4.77 30.13 18.56
N LEU A 327 -5.11 29.12 19.38
CA LEU A 327 -5.27 29.28 20.82
C LEU A 327 -4.14 28.51 21.51
N PRO A 328 -3.34 29.14 22.39
CA PRO A 328 -2.35 28.42 23.20
C PRO A 328 -2.96 27.39 24.15
N ALA A 329 -4.21 27.61 24.59
CA ALA A 329 -4.97 26.67 25.41
C ALA A 329 -6.46 26.71 25.05
N THR A 330 -7.08 25.54 24.91
CA THR A 330 -8.54 25.37 24.74
C THR A 330 -9.23 24.85 25.98
N VAL A 331 -8.47 24.60 27.05
CA VAL A 331 -8.97 24.24 28.37
C VAL A 331 -8.72 25.43 29.30
N LEU A 332 -9.79 25.98 29.88
CA LEU A 332 -9.75 27.16 30.74
C LEU A 332 -10.34 26.85 32.11
N SER A 333 -9.53 26.99 33.17
CA SER A 333 -9.98 26.81 34.55
C SER A 333 -10.69 28.05 35.10
N LEU A 334 -11.97 27.91 35.45
CA LEU A 334 -12.69 28.91 36.24
C LEU A 334 -12.16 29.02 37.67
N THR A 335 -11.65 27.93 38.24
CA THR A 335 -11.09 27.91 39.60
C THR A 335 -9.80 28.74 39.66
N LYS A 336 -8.89 28.54 38.70
CA LYS A 336 -7.61 29.25 38.61
C LYS A 336 -7.72 30.62 37.96
N LYS A 337 -8.89 30.94 37.39
CA LYS A 337 -9.16 32.18 36.64
C LYS A 337 -8.25 32.32 35.41
N ASP A 338 -8.13 31.25 34.64
CA ASP A 338 -7.36 31.25 33.41
C ASP A 338 -7.94 32.26 32.41
N GLN A 339 -7.04 32.92 31.68
CA GLN A 339 -7.40 33.90 30.64
C GLN A 339 -7.49 33.21 29.28
N LEU A 340 -8.48 33.61 28.47
CA LEU A 340 -8.54 33.20 27.07
C LEU A 340 -7.52 34.02 26.28
N LYS A 341 -6.57 33.34 25.64
CA LYS A 341 -5.55 33.95 24.77
C LYS A 341 -5.74 33.46 23.34
N VAL A 342 -5.66 34.38 22.39
CA VAL A 342 -5.81 34.13 20.96
C VAL A 342 -4.62 34.75 20.24
N LYS A 343 -3.94 33.97 19.41
CA LYS A 343 -2.80 34.42 18.61
C LYS A 343 -3.21 34.43 17.13
N VAL A 344 -2.72 35.42 16.39
CA VAL A 344 -2.93 35.50 14.94
C VAL A 344 -1.58 35.64 14.25
N ASN A 345 -1.24 34.69 13.38
CA ASN A 345 0.02 34.63 12.65
C ASN A 345 -0.21 34.23 11.19
N THR A 346 0.83 34.37 10.36
CA THR A 346 0.87 33.68 9.06
C THR A 346 1.12 32.18 9.25
N VAL A 347 1.00 31.41 8.17
CA VAL A 347 1.19 29.95 8.19
C VAL A 347 2.59 29.49 8.61
N LEU A 348 3.64 30.27 8.29
CA LEU A 348 5.02 30.00 8.74
C LEU A 348 5.36 30.65 10.08
N GLY A 349 4.38 31.29 10.74
CA GLY A 349 4.55 31.86 12.08
C GLY A 349 4.99 33.33 12.13
N SER A 350 5.02 34.04 11.00
CA SER A 350 5.32 35.48 10.95
C SER A 350 4.22 36.32 11.62
N SER A 351 4.55 37.53 12.04
CA SER A 351 3.59 38.44 12.70
C SER A 351 2.51 38.95 11.72
N ALA A 352 1.27 38.97 12.20
CA ALA A 352 0.11 39.51 11.49
C ALA A 352 0.14 41.07 11.43
N PRO A 353 -0.55 41.68 10.46
CA PRO A 353 -0.74 43.14 10.42
C PRO A 353 -1.61 43.63 11.59
N PRO A 354 -1.69 44.95 11.84
CA PRO A 354 -2.63 45.53 12.81
C PRO A 354 -4.08 45.07 12.57
N LEU A 355 -4.65 44.39 13.56
CA LEU A 355 -5.98 43.79 13.47
C LEU A 355 -6.68 43.73 14.84
N THR A 356 -7.99 43.50 14.81
CA THR A 356 -8.82 43.25 15.99
C THR A 356 -9.41 41.85 15.90
N VAL A 357 -9.41 41.10 17.01
CA VAL A 357 -10.10 39.81 17.11
C VAL A 357 -11.39 40.01 17.92
N LYS A 358 -12.52 39.56 17.36
CA LYS A 358 -13.85 39.59 17.98
C LYS A 358 -14.28 38.18 18.35
N LEU A 359 -14.77 37.97 19.56
CA LEU A 359 -15.54 36.80 19.95
C LEU A 359 -17.02 37.08 19.67
N VAL A 360 -17.47 36.70 18.48
CA VAL A 360 -18.82 37.01 17.97
C VAL A 360 -19.89 36.32 18.81
N ARG A 361 -19.67 35.05 19.17
CA ARG A 361 -20.58 34.27 20.00
C ARG A 361 -19.88 33.11 20.68
N ALA A 362 -20.47 32.64 21.78
CA ALA A 362 -20.13 31.37 22.41
C ALA A 362 -21.44 30.64 22.76
N PHE A 363 -21.52 29.34 22.54
CA PHE A 363 -22.73 28.56 22.87
C PHE A 363 -22.37 27.16 23.35
N SER A 364 -23.24 26.56 24.18
CA SER A 364 -23.12 25.19 24.69
C SER A 364 -24.30 24.38 24.15
N GLY A 365 -24.05 23.47 23.20
CA GLY A 365 -25.11 22.70 22.54
C GLY A 365 -25.69 23.36 21.28
N SER A 366 -27.01 23.60 21.23
CA SER A 366 -27.70 24.15 20.05
C SER A 366 -27.37 25.63 19.80
N LYS A 367 -27.47 26.06 18.54
CA LYS A 367 -27.08 27.41 18.08
C LYS A 367 -27.99 28.54 18.61
N ASP A 368 -29.13 28.22 19.21
CA ASP A 368 -30.21 29.19 19.50
C ASP A 368 -30.05 29.92 20.84
N HIS A 369 -29.13 29.49 21.70
CA HIS A 369 -28.83 30.14 22.99
C HIS A 369 -27.34 30.51 23.09
N SER A 370 -26.97 31.69 22.59
CA SER A 370 -25.62 32.22 22.75
C SER A 370 -25.39 32.72 24.17
N ALA A 371 -24.36 32.18 24.84
CA ALA A 371 -23.86 32.66 26.12
C ALA A 371 -23.15 34.03 26.00
N ILE A 372 -22.65 34.39 24.82
CA ILE A 372 -21.95 35.66 24.57
C ILE A 372 -22.49 36.27 23.27
N GLU A 373 -22.77 37.56 23.28
CA GLU A 373 -23.02 38.36 22.08
C GLU A 373 -21.86 39.37 21.93
N SER A 374 -21.05 39.16 20.89
CA SER A 374 -19.97 40.02 20.36
C SER A 374 -19.10 40.78 21.38
N LEU A 375 -17.90 40.26 21.66
CA LEU A 375 -16.91 40.87 22.54
C LEU A 375 -15.56 41.07 21.84
N GLU A 376 -14.95 42.25 21.97
CA GLU A 376 -13.61 42.53 21.43
C GLU A 376 -12.51 42.11 22.42
N LEU A 377 -11.47 41.42 21.94
CA LEU A 377 -10.31 41.00 22.73
C LEU A 377 -9.25 42.11 22.80
N LYS A 378 -8.61 42.28 23.96
CA LYS A 378 -7.53 43.28 24.15
C LYS A 378 -6.22 42.77 23.58
N PHE A 379 -5.53 43.57 22.78
CA PHE A 379 -4.20 43.20 22.27
C PHE A 379 -3.11 43.48 23.31
N ASP A 380 -2.34 42.46 23.64
CA ASP A 380 -1.12 42.53 24.45
C ASP A 380 0.11 42.62 23.51
N PRO A 381 0.76 43.80 23.41
CA PRO A 381 1.88 44.02 22.51
C PRO A 381 3.17 43.32 22.93
N GLU A 382 3.34 42.97 24.21
CA GLU A 382 4.56 42.31 24.69
C GLU A 382 4.61 40.84 24.24
N ASN A 383 3.46 40.16 24.29
CA ASN A 383 3.34 38.75 23.95
C ASN A 383 2.75 38.51 22.55
N LEU A 384 2.34 39.57 21.84
CA LEU A 384 1.69 39.53 20.53
C LEU A 384 0.44 38.63 20.52
N VAL A 385 -0.41 38.75 21.56
CA VAL A 385 -1.63 37.94 21.74
C VAL A 385 -2.84 38.81 22.06
N HIS A 386 -4.02 38.36 21.68
CA HIS A 386 -5.30 38.96 22.05
C HIS A 386 -5.88 38.22 23.25
N VAL A 387 -6.19 38.95 24.33
CA VAL A 387 -6.56 38.39 25.63
C VAL A 387 -7.97 38.84 26.05
N LEU A 388 -8.71 37.91 26.64
CA LEU A 388 -9.92 38.17 27.40
C LEU A 388 -9.65 37.84 28.87
N ASP A 389 -9.54 38.88 29.68
CA ASP A 389 -9.12 38.80 31.09
C ASP A 389 -10.09 38.00 31.97
N VAL A 390 -11.40 38.14 31.72
CA VAL A 390 -12.45 37.51 32.54
C VAL A 390 -13.57 36.97 31.65
N LEU A 391 -13.86 35.68 31.78
CA LEU A 391 -14.99 35.04 31.09
C LEU A 391 -16.33 35.60 31.59
N PRO A 392 -17.29 35.94 30.70
CA PRO A 392 -18.61 36.47 31.06
C PRO A 392 -19.36 35.61 32.07
N LYS A 393 -20.28 36.23 32.84
CA LYS A 393 -21.08 35.55 33.89
C LYS A 393 -21.92 34.38 33.36
N SER A 394 -22.31 34.45 32.09
CA SER A 394 -23.06 33.43 31.34
C SER A 394 -22.27 32.18 30.99
N VAL A 395 -20.93 32.21 31.02
CA VAL A 395 -20.08 31.04 30.75
C VAL A 395 -19.67 30.40 32.07
N ASP A 396 -20.19 29.21 32.36
CA ASP A 396 -19.83 28.38 33.53
C ASP A 396 -19.10 27.08 33.10
N VAL A 397 -18.77 26.19 34.04
CA VAL A 397 -18.13 24.89 33.76
C VAL A 397 -18.94 24.11 32.73
N GLY A 398 -18.30 23.73 31.62
CA GLY A 398 -18.97 23.08 30.50
C GLY A 398 -18.19 23.11 29.19
N LYS A 399 -18.77 22.50 28.16
CA LYS A 399 -18.22 22.47 26.79
C LYS A 399 -18.90 23.56 25.97
N TYR A 400 -18.11 24.39 25.29
CA TYR A 400 -18.60 25.50 24.47
C TYR A 400 -17.96 25.51 23.10
N ILE A 401 -18.64 26.10 22.12
CA ILE A 401 -18.06 26.47 20.83
C ILE A 401 -17.96 27.99 20.80
N PHE A 402 -16.73 28.50 20.72
CA PHE A 402 -16.43 29.92 20.61
C PHE A 402 -16.22 30.28 19.14
N VAL A 403 -16.83 31.38 18.69
CA VAL A 403 -16.79 31.83 17.30
C VAL A 403 -16.05 33.15 17.23
N PHE A 404 -14.86 33.12 16.64
CA PHE A 404 -13.99 34.28 16.48
C PHE A 404 -14.08 34.87 15.07
N GLU A 405 -13.86 36.18 14.95
CA GLU A 405 -13.76 36.90 13.68
C GLU A 405 -12.56 37.85 13.72
N ILE A 406 -11.76 37.86 12.65
CA ILE A 406 -10.59 38.72 12.50
C ILE A 406 -10.98 39.92 11.64
N VAL A 407 -10.80 41.12 12.17
CA VAL A 407 -11.10 42.39 11.49
C VAL A 407 -9.79 43.16 11.28
N LEU A 408 -9.38 43.28 10.02
CA LEU A 408 -8.21 44.06 9.61
C LEU A 408 -8.51 45.57 9.70
N HIS A 409 -7.54 46.35 10.18
CA HIS A 409 -7.69 47.80 10.33
C HIS A 409 -7.63 48.54 8.98
N ASP A 410 -6.74 48.14 8.08
CA ASP A 410 -6.62 48.72 6.75
C ASP A 410 -7.46 47.96 5.71
N SER A 411 -8.11 48.71 4.82
CA SER A 411 -8.80 48.17 3.64
C SER A 411 -7.84 47.61 2.58
N VAL A 412 -6.59 48.10 2.53
CA VAL A 412 -5.54 47.57 1.64
C VAL A 412 -5.17 46.16 2.07
N ASP A 413 -5.04 45.92 3.38
CA ASP A 413 -4.72 44.62 3.95
C ASP A 413 -5.77 43.55 3.62
N LYS A 414 -7.02 43.92 3.32
CA LYS A 414 -8.05 42.96 2.88
C LYS A 414 -7.76 42.31 1.53
N LYS A 415 -6.92 42.94 0.70
CA LYS A 415 -6.43 42.37 -0.56
C LYS A 415 -5.16 41.54 -0.36
N VAL A 416 -4.41 41.84 0.70
CA VAL A 416 -3.14 41.19 1.04
C VAL A 416 -3.36 39.94 1.88
N TYR A 417 -4.33 39.92 2.79
CA TYR A 417 -4.54 38.83 3.75
C TYR A 417 -5.94 38.22 3.65
N ALA A 418 -5.97 36.90 3.78
CA ALA A 418 -7.19 36.12 3.88
C ALA A 418 -7.48 35.77 5.34
N THR A 419 -8.59 36.27 5.88
CA THR A 419 -9.06 35.96 7.25
C THR A 419 -10.10 34.85 7.30
N GLY A 420 -10.71 34.50 6.15
CA GLY A 420 -11.70 33.41 6.01
C GLY A 420 -12.97 33.53 6.85
N GLY A 421 -13.28 34.72 7.37
CA GLY A 421 -14.53 34.99 8.10
C GLY A 421 -14.52 34.49 9.55
N GLN A 422 -15.53 33.71 9.93
CA GLN A 422 -15.74 33.23 11.30
C GLN A 422 -15.06 31.88 11.54
N THR A 423 -14.25 31.79 12.59
CA THR A 423 -13.56 30.57 13.03
C THR A 423 -14.22 30.02 14.29
N GLN A 424 -14.63 28.75 14.25
CA GLN A 424 -15.26 28.06 15.38
C GLN A 424 -14.21 27.21 16.11
N VAL A 425 -14.14 27.33 17.43
CA VAL A 425 -13.17 26.59 18.27
C VAL A 425 -13.90 26.01 19.47
N PRO A 426 -13.80 24.69 19.73
CA PRO A 426 -14.31 24.11 20.97
C PRO A 426 -13.42 24.52 22.14
N ILE A 427 -14.05 24.96 23.23
CA ILE A 427 -13.39 25.36 24.47
C ILE A 427 -14.03 24.60 25.63
N PHE A 428 -13.19 23.97 26.43
CA PHE A 428 -13.56 23.28 27.65
C PHE A 428 -13.32 24.22 28.82
N VAL A 429 -14.40 24.65 29.47
CA VAL A 429 -14.32 25.48 30.65
C VAL A 429 -14.40 24.55 31.86
N THR A 430 -13.30 24.42 32.59
CA THR A 430 -13.16 23.48 33.71
C THR A 430 -13.33 24.17 35.06
N GLY A 431 -13.65 23.39 36.09
CA GLY A 431 -13.68 23.90 37.45
C GLY A 431 -13.72 22.81 38.52
N VAL A 432 -13.39 23.20 39.74
CA VAL A 432 -13.56 22.35 40.93
C VAL A 432 -15.04 22.31 41.30
N ILE A 433 -15.67 21.14 41.17
CA ILE A 433 -17.06 20.90 41.51
C ILE A 433 -17.16 20.55 42.99
N LYS A 434 -18.08 21.21 43.70
CA LYS A 434 -18.36 20.91 45.11
C LYS A 434 -19.51 19.91 45.21
N ILE A 435 -19.41 18.99 46.16
CA ILE A 435 -20.53 18.13 46.55
C ILE A 435 -21.15 18.69 47.83
N ASP A 436 -22.43 19.03 47.76
CA ASP A 436 -23.22 19.54 48.87
C ASP A 436 -24.34 18.56 49.23
N ASN A 437 -24.76 18.54 50.51
CA ASN A 437 -25.90 17.75 51.00
C ASN A 437 -25.85 16.26 50.60
N ALA A 438 -24.66 15.64 50.68
CA ALA A 438 -24.53 14.21 50.45
C ALA A 438 -25.08 13.43 51.66
N GLU A 439 -26.01 12.52 51.42
CA GLU A 439 -26.71 11.75 52.45
C GLU A 439 -26.98 10.32 51.96
N ILE A 440 -26.85 9.36 52.86
CA ILE A 440 -27.19 7.95 52.63
C ILE A 440 -28.16 7.47 53.71
N ALA A 441 -29.21 6.76 53.31
CA ALA A 441 -30.26 6.30 54.21
C ALA A 441 -30.77 4.90 53.86
N VAL A 442 -31.21 4.16 54.88
CA VAL A 442 -31.96 2.91 54.76
C VAL A 442 -33.43 3.21 55.05
N LEU A 443 -34.31 2.81 54.14
CA LEU A 443 -35.75 3.05 54.15
C LEU A 443 -36.51 1.73 54.29
N ASP A 444 -37.60 1.73 55.05
CA ASP A 444 -38.56 0.62 55.08
C ASP A 444 -39.45 0.65 53.81
N SER A 445 -39.69 -0.50 53.19
CA SER A 445 -40.46 -0.61 51.94
C SER A 445 -41.95 -0.32 52.09
N ASP A 446 -42.53 -0.56 53.26
CA ASP A 446 -43.99 -0.47 53.47
C ASP A 446 -44.46 0.93 53.89
N LEU A 447 -43.57 1.71 54.51
CA LEU A 447 -43.92 3.02 55.10
C LEU A 447 -43.09 4.19 54.55
N ASP A 448 -42.08 3.94 53.70
CA ASP A 448 -41.05 4.91 53.28
C ASP A 448 -40.42 5.67 54.47
N SER A 449 -40.51 5.08 55.67
CA SER A 449 -39.97 5.65 56.90
C SER A 449 -38.46 5.43 56.94
N ILE A 450 -37.74 6.49 57.33
CA ILE A 450 -36.28 6.46 57.47
C ILE A 450 -35.92 5.68 58.72
N GLU A 451 -35.32 4.50 58.57
CA GLU A 451 -34.78 3.76 59.72
C GLU A 451 -33.43 4.32 60.15
N THR A 452 -32.54 4.55 59.18
CA THR A 452 -31.19 5.04 59.45
C THR A 452 -30.80 6.05 58.38
N GLN A 453 -30.36 7.24 58.78
CA GLN A 453 -29.83 8.27 57.86
C GLN A 453 -28.49 8.77 58.38
N LYS A 454 -27.50 8.84 57.48
CA LYS A 454 -26.18 9.37 57.78
C LYS A 454 -25.78 10.41 56.74
N LYS A 455 -25.26 11.53 57.22
CA LYS A 455 -24.67 12.56 56.36
C LYS A 455 -23.29 12.09 55.89
N LEU A 456 -23.05 12.20 54.59
CA LEU A 456 -21.80 11.83 53.96
C LEU A 456 -20.84 13.02 53.96
N ASP A 457 -19.74 12.89 54.70
CA ASP A 457 -18.60 13.78 54.53
C ASP A 457 -17.65 13.18 53.48
N LEU A 458 -17.81 13.61 52.23
CA LEU A 458 -17.00 13.15 51.10
C LEU A 458 -15.60 13.81 51.06
N ALA A 459 -15.32 14.75 51.96
CA ALA A 459 -14.00 15.37 52.15
C ALA A 459 -13.22 14.79 53.34
N GLY A 460 -13.88 14.11 54.29
CA GLY A 460 -13.30 13.51 55.49
C GLY A 460 -13.07 11.98 55.41
N GLU A 461 -12.50 11.40 56.47
CA GLU A 461 -12.21 9.95 56.62
C GLU A 461 -13.35 9.15 57.30
N ASN A 462 -14.57 9.67 57.34
CA ASN A 462 -15.67 8.98 58.01
C ASN A 462 -16.18 7.80 57.17
N THR A 463 -15.88 6.58 57.62
CA THR A 463 -16.44 5.35 57.05
C THR A 463 -17.81 5.06 57.67
N ILE A 464 -18.82 4.88 56.82
CA ILE A 464 -20.19 4.61 57.25
C ILE A 464 -20.45 3.10 57.31
N SER A 465 -21.02 2.61 58.41
CA SER A 465 -21.61 1.27 58.51
C SER A 465 -23.14 1.35 58.48
N LEU A 466 -23.78 0.53 57.64
CA LEU A 466 -25.24 0.39 57.55
C LEU A 466 -25.60 -1.10 57.61
N SER A 467 -26.82 -1.42 57.99
CA SER A 467 -27.39 -2.77 57.88
C SER A 467 -28.75 -2.65 57.19
N ALA A 468 -29.03 -3.56 56.27
CA ALA A 468 -30.31 -3.61 55.58
C ALA A 468 -30.73 -5.05 55.28
N ASN A 469 -32.04 -5.32 55.28
CA ASN A 469 -32.60 -6.60 54.83
C ASN A 469 -33.23 -6.48 53.43
N HIS A 470 -33.71 -7.61 52.89
CA HIS A 470 -34.37 -7.67 51.58
C HIS A 470 -35.70 -6.90 51.48
N LEU A 471 -36.33 -6.50 52.59
CA LEU A 471 -37.53 -5.67 52.63
C LEU A 471 -37.22 -4.18 52.80
N GLN A 472 -35.96 -3.78 52.73
CA GLN A 472 -35.54 -2.38 52.88
C GLN A 472 -34.93 -1.85 51.58
N LYS A 473 -34.82 -0.53 51.50
CA LYS A 473 -34.24 0.18 50.34
C LYS A 473 -33.08 1.05 50.78
N LEU A 474 -32.03 1.12 49.97
CA LEU A 474 -30.90 2.03 50.20
C LEU A 474 -31.05 3.27 49.31
N ARG A 475 -31.14 4.44 49.92
CA ARG A 475 -31.23 5.74 49.24
C ARG A 475 -29.92 6.51 49.38
N LEU A 476 -29.37 6.97 48.27
CA LEU A 476 -28.24 7.89 48.22
C LEU A 476 -28.69 9.18 47.52
N SER A 477 -28.37 10.34 48.09
CA SER A 477 -28.62 11.63 47.45
C SER A 477 -27.49 12.63 47.69
N PHE A 478 -27.21 13.50 46.71
CA PHE A 478 -26.21 14.58 46.81
C PHE A 478 -26.45 15.66 45.75
N LYS A 479 -25.88 16.85 45.94
CA LYS A 479 -25.92 17.97 44.97
C LYS A 479 -24.53 18.30 44.48
N LEU A 480 -24.40 18.61 43.20
CA LEU A 480 -23.14 19.03 42.58
C LEU A 480 -23.25 20.49 42.15
N THR A 481 -22.32 21.32 42.61
CA THR A 481 -22.31 22.77 42.31
C THR A 481 -20.98 23.21 41.68
N THR A 482 -21.06 24.09 40.69
CA THR A 482 -19.89 24.71 40.05
C THR A 482 -19.25 25.77 40.97
N PRO A 483 -18.03 26.27 40.67
CA PRO A 483 -17.47 27.42 41.37
C PRO A 483 -18.35 28.68 41.37
N ARG A 484 -19.30 28.78 40.42
CA ARG A 484 -20.29 29.87 40.32
C ARG A 484 -21.62 29.53 41.02
N VAL A 485 -21.69 28.42 41.74
CA VAL A 485 -22.84 27.96 42.54
C VAL A 485 -24.05 27.54 41.68
N ASN A 486 -23.83 27.25 40.40
CA ASN A 486 -24.88 26.66 39.55
C ASN A 486 -24.88 25.15 39.70
N LEU A 487 -26.05 24.52 39.46
CA LEU A 487 -26.18 23.06 39.45
C LEU A 487 -25.36 22.46 38.31
N PHE A 488 -24.52 21.49 38.63
CA PHE A 488 -23.67 20.79 37.67
C PHE A 488 -24.18 19.38 37.39
N LYS A 489 -24.22 18.99 36.11
CA LYS A 489 -24.57 17.64 35.69
C LYS A 489 -23.35 16.96 35.06
N PRO A 490 -22.64 16.08 35.79
CA PRO A 490 -21.50 15.34 35.25
C PRO A 490 -21.96 14.34 34.18
N HIS A 491 -21.03 14.00 33.30
CA HIS A 491 -21.17 12.91 32.35
C HIS A 491 -21.32 11.55 33.05
N GLN A 492 -20.62 11.32 34.17
CA GLN A 492 -20.62 10.05 34.91
C GLN A 492 -20.91 10.26 36.40
N ALA A 493 -21.88 9.52 36.92
CA ALA A 493 -22.14 9.38 38.35
C ALA A 493 -22.59 7.94 38.62
N PHE A 494 -21.78 7.18 39.33
CA PHE A 494 -21.98 5.76 39.59
C PHE A 494 -21.88 5.45 41.08
N LEU A 495 -22.79 4.61 41.56
CA LEU A 495 -22.74 3.97 42.86
C LEU A 495 -22.33 2.51 42.64
N LYS A 496 -21.21 2.10 43.23
CA LYS A 496 -20.71 0.74 43.16
C LYS A 496 -20.87 0.06 44.51
N LEU A 497 -21.46 -1.14 44.52
CA LEU A 497 -21.53 -2.04 45.66
C LEU A 497 -20.64 -3.24 45.36
N LYS A 498 -19.67 -3.51 46.24
CA LYS A 498 -18.74 -4.62 46.11
C LYS A 498 -18.92 -5.59 47.26
N HIS A 499 -19.38 -6.81 46.96
CA HIS A 499 -19.50 -7.86 47.95
C HIS A 499 -18.12 -8.34 48.44
N GLU A 500 -18.04 -8.91 49.64
CA GLU A 500 -16.83 -9.56 50.17
C GLU A 500 -16.27 -10.67 49.26
N THR A 501 -17.13 -11.30 48.44
CA THR A 501 -16.73 -12.21 47.36
C THR A 501 -16.26 -11.48 46.09
N ASN A 502 -15.86 -10.22 46.16
CA ASN A 502 -15.38 -9.41 45.04
C ASN A 502 -16.35 -9.28 43.84
N VAL A 503 -17.64 -9.65 44.00
CA VAL A 503 -18.66 -9.39 42.98
C VAL A 503 -19.04 -7.91 43.05
N GLU A 504 -18.99 -7.23 41.91
CA GLU A 504 -19.21 -5.80 41.81
C GLU A 504 -20.53 -5.50 41.09
N HIS A 505 -21.34 -4.63 41.68
CA HIS A 505 -22.58 -4.12 41.10
C HIS A 505 -22.47 -2.61 40.94
N ILE A 506 -22.63 -2.10 39.72
CA ILE A 506 -22.51 -0.67 39.41
C ILE A 506 -23.86 -0.13 38.97
N PHE A 507 -24.30 0.95 39.60
CA PHE A 507 -25.57 1.61 39.34
C PHE A 507 -25.36 3.05 38.91
N VAL A 508 -26.09 3.49 37.89
CA VAL A 508 -26.08 4.89 37.45
C VAL A 508 -26.94 5.73 38.38
N VAL A 509 -26.38 6.79 38.95
CA VAL A 509 -27.11 7.71 39.83
C VAL A 509 -27.91 8.70 38.97
N GLY A 510 -29.24 8.70 39.13
CA GLY A 510 -30.14 9.55 38.37
C GLY A 510 -30.06 11.02 38.81
N ASN A 511 -30.40 11.95 37.91
CA ASN A 511 -30.56 13.37 38.23
C ASN A 511 -32.05 13.74 38.24
N SER A 512 -32.56 14.15 39.41
CA SER A 512 -33.95 14.58 39.63
C SER A 512 -34.17 16.08 39.30
N GLY A 513 -33.16 16.76 38.75
CA GLY A 513 -33.18 18.18 38.40
C GLY A 513 -32.81 19.12 39.55
N LYS A 514 -32.99 18.70 40.81
CA LYS A 514 -32.56 19.44 42.02
C LYS A 514 -31.39 18.80 42.76
N GLN A 515 -31.23 17.48 42.62
CA GLN A 515 -30.19 16.68 43.24
C GLN A 515 -30.00 15.37 42.47
N PHE A 516 -28.85 14.74 42.66
CA PHE A 516 -28.60 13.37 42.28
C PHE A 516 -29.20 12.44 43.31
N GLU A 517 -29.88 11.40 42.85
CA GLU A 517 -30.60 10.48 43.71
C GLU A 517 -30.66 9.08 43.09
N ILE A 518 -30.46 8.07 43.94
CA ILE A 518 -30.70 6.68 43.60
C ILE A 518 -31.31 5.97 44.79
N ILE A 519 -32.31 5.13 44.52
CA ILE A 519 -32.96 4.25 45.49
C ILE A 519 -32.77 2.82 44.99
N LEU A 520 -32.02 2.02 45.74
CA LEU A 520 -31.81 0.61 45.49
C LEU A 520 -32.82 -0.19 46.30
N ASP A 521 -33.79 -0.76 45.61
CA ASP A 521 -34.79 -1.66 46.21
C ASP A 521 -34.19 -3.07 46.27
N PHE A 522 -33.83 -3.54 47.47
CA PHE A 522 -33.16 -4.83 47.60
C PHE A 522 -34.07 -6.00 47.21
N LEU A 523 -35.39 -5.90 47.42
CA LEU A 523 -36.35 -6.94 47.03
C LEU A 523 -36.33 -7.17 45.51
N GLY A 524 -36.32 -6.07 44.74
CA GLY A 524 -36.23 -6.11 43.28
C GLY A 524 -34.83 -6.44 42.75
N LEU A 525 -33.80 -6.41 43.61
CA LEU A 525 -32.41 -6.62 43.24
C LEU A 525 -31.84 -7.97 43.72
N VAL A 526 -32.56 -8.73 44.56
CA VAL A 526 -32.09 -10.01 45.13
C VAL A 526 -31.50 -10.94 44.07
N GLU A 527 -32.21 -11.14 42.96
CA GLU A 527 -31.76 -12.02 41.88
C GLU A 527 -30.50 -11.47 41.18
N LYS A 528 -30.40 -10.15 41.01
CA LYS A 528 -29.22 -9.49 40.42
C LYS A 528 -28.01 -9.51 41.35
N PHE A 529 -28.23 -9.64 42.65
CA PHE A 529 -27.18 -9.78 43.68
C PHE A 529 -26.84 -11.25 43.92
N PHE A 530 -27.43 -12.16 43.13
CA PHE A 530 -27.20 -13.59 43.21
C PHE A 530 -27.51 -14.16 44.61
N TYR A 531 -28.46 -13.56 45.33
CA TYR A 531 -28.84 -13.97 46.70
C TYR A 531 -27.66 -13.98 47.69
N LEU A 532 -26.62 -13.17 47.44
CA LEU A 532 -25.44 -13.09 48.29
C LEU A 532 -25.71 -12.18 49.49
N SER A 533 -25.99 -12.76 50.65
CA SER A 533 -25.98 -12.06 51.94
C SER A 533 -24.56 -11.86 52.44
N GLY A 534 -24.30 -10.74 53.11
CA GLY A 534 -22.99 -10.41 53.66
C GLY A 534 -22.63 -8.94 53.51
N ARG A 535 -21.34 -8.64 53.64
CA ARG A 535 -20.84 -7.26 53.60
C ARG A 535 -20.66 -6.78 52.16
N TYR A 536 -21.25 -5.63 51.85
CA TYR A 536 -21.03 -4.88 50.61
C TYR A 536 -20.34 -3.55 50.89
N ASP A 537 -19.14 -3.34 50.36
CA ASP A 537 -18.48 -2.04 50.39
C ASP A 537 -19.11 -1.10 49.35
N ILE A 538 -19.33 0.15 49.75
CA ILE A 538 -20.00 1.20 48.98
C ILE A 538 -18.95 2.17 48.45
N GLN A 539 -18.89 2.35 47.14
CA GLN A 539 -17.99 3.30 46.47
C GLN A 539 -18.79 4.25 45.58
N LEU A 540 -18.55 5.56 45.73
CA LEU A 540 -19.14 6.61 44.89
C LEU A 540 -18.10 7.11 43.90
N THR A 541 -18.47 7.09 42.61
CA THR A 541 -17.64 7.61 41.51
C THR A 541 -18.39 8.72 40.77
N VAL A 542 -17.78 9.89 40.65
CA VAL A 542 -18.32 11.04 39.90
C VAL A 542 -17.21 11.64 39.05
N GLY A 543 -17.45 11.82 37.74
CA GLY A 543 -16.45 12.35 36.83
C GLY A 543 -17.04 12.96 35.54
N ASP A 544 -16.33 13.95 35.01
CA ASP A 544 -16.59 14.59 33.71
C ASP A 544 -15.27 15.13 33.15
N ALA A 545 -15.17 15.27 31.83
CA ALA A 545 -14.04 15.91 31.16
C ALA A 545 -13.86 17.39 31.54
N VAL A 546 -14.93 18.05 32.02
CA VAL A 546 -14.88 19.45 32.48
C VAL A 546 -14.68 19.59 34.01
N MET A 547 -14.54 18.49 34.74
CA MET A 547 -14.26 18.49 36.18
C MET A 547 -12.76 18.46 36.46
N GLU A 548 -12.27 19.36 37.32
CA GLU A 548 -10.87 19.34 37.76
C GLU A 548 -10.61 18.34 38.90
N ASN A 549 -11.67 17.98 39.63
CA ASN A 549 -11.64 17.08 40.78
C ASN A 549 -12.62 15.92 40.56
N SER A 550 -12.21 14.92 39.78
CA SER A 550 -12.94 13.64 39.74
C SER A 550 -12.93 12.98 41.11
N ILE A 551 -14.05 12.37 41.48
CA ILE A 551 -14.26 11.81 42.83
C ILE A 551 -14.41 10.30 42.68
N LEU A 552 -13.53 9.56 43.35
CA LEU A 552 -13.62 8.12 43.53
C LEU A 552 -13.39 7.86 45.02
N ARG A 553 -14.47 7.62 45.76
CA ARG A 553 -14.43 7.57 47.22
C ARG A 553 -15.16 6.35 47.75
N ASP A 554 -14.47 5.60 48.60
CA ASP A 554 -15.07 4.55 49.42
C ASP A 554 -15.83 5.22 50.56
N VAL A 555 -17.14 5.01 50.56
CA VAL A 555 -18.09 5.69 51.44
C VAL A 555 -18.28 4.91 52.75
N GLY A 556 -18.20 3.58 52.68
CA GLY A 556 -18.53 2.73 53.81
C GLY A 556 -18.89 1.31 53.38
N HIS A 557 -19.66 0.62 54.21
CA HIS A 557 -20.22 -0.69 53.91
C HIS A 557 -21.67 -0.82 54.39
N VAL A 558 -22.44 -1.66 53.70
CA VAL A 558 -23.76 -2.13 54.13
C VAL A 558 -23.70 -3.64 54.34
N GLU A 559 -24.14 -4.09 55.50
CA GLU A 559 -24.36 -5.51 55.79
C GLU A 559 -25.78 -5.88 55.33
N LEU A 560 -25.86 -6.75 54.32
CA LEU A 560 -27.09 -7.05 53.61
C LEU A 560 -27.58 -8.46 53.93
N ASP A 561 -28.81 -8.57 54.42
CA ASP A 561 -29.46 -9.86 54.71
C ASP A 561 -30.53 -10.19 53.64
N LEU A 562 -30.12 -11.02 52.68
CA LEU A 562 -30.94 -11.51 51.55
C LEU A 562 -31.49 -12.92 51.82
N PRO A 563 -32.63 -13.28 51.19
CA PRO A 563 -33.19 -14.63 51.32
C PRO A 563 -32.27 -15.69 50.68
N GLU A 564 -32.45 -16.94 51.11
CA GLU A 564 -31.68 -18.07 50.59
C GLU A 564 -31.99 -18.35 49.10
N ALA A 565 -30.96 -18.73 48.34
CA ALA A 565 -31.07 -18.90 46.89
C ALA A 565 -31.94 -20.12 46.51
N PRO A 566 -32.93 -19.98 45.62
CA PRO A 566 -33.68 -21.13 45.08
C PRO A 566 -32.79 -22.03 44.21
N GLU A 567 -33.12 -23.32 44.08
CA GLU A 567 -32.28 -24.32 43.36
C GLU A 567 -31.93 -23.95 41.91
N LYS A 568 -32.73 -23.09 41.26
CA LYS A 568 -32.52 -22.61 39.89
C LYS A 568 -31.97 -21.17 39.81
N ALA A 569 -31.49 -20.62 40.92
CA ALA A 569 -31.00 -19.24 40.97
C ALA A 569 -29.80 -19.02 40.02
N PRO A 570 -29.69 -17.83 39.42
CA PRO A 570 -28.49 -17.42 38.71
C PRO A 570 -27.26 -17.51 39.62
N ARG A 571 -26.20 -18.15 39.15
CA ARG A 571 -24.93 -18.23 39.89
C ARG A 571 -24.13 -16.94 39.69
N PRO A 572 -23.41 -16.46 40.72
CA PRO A 572 -22.55 -15.30 40.57
C PRO A 572 -21.49 -15.54 39.49
N PRO A 573 -21.11 -14.49 38.72
CA PRO A 573 -20.08 -14.61 37.69
C PRO A 573 -18.76 -15.08 38.31
N THR A 574 -18.05 -15.95 37.59
CA THR A 574 -16.76 -16.46 38.03
C THR A 574 -15.80 -15.29 38.20
N GLN A 575 -15.27 -15.09 39.42
CA GLN A 575 -14.38 -13.95 39.72
C GLN A 575 -13.25 -13.87 38.68
N ALA A 576 -12.98 -12.64 38.23
CA ALA A 576 -11.77 -12.36 37.46
C ALA A 576 -10.56 -12.69 38.35
N VAL A 577 -9.89 -13.79 38.00
CA VAL A 577 -8.65 -14.27 38.63
C VAL A 577 -7.68 -13.10 38.77
N ASP A 578 -7.23 -12.83 40.01
CA ASP A 578 -6.24 -11.81 40.35
C ASP A 578 -5.12 -11.82 39.31
N SER A 579 -4.84 -10.66 38.70
CA SER A 579 -3.83 -10.52 37.64
C SER A 579 -2.46 -11.03 38.10
N TYR A 580 -2.19 -11.03 39.41
CA TYR A 580 -0.97 -11.60 40.00
C TYR A 580 -1.03 -13.09 40.33
N SER A 581 -2.22 -13.66 40.52
CA SER A 581 -2.40 -15.12 40.61
C SER A 581 -2.21 -15.83 39.26
N ARG A 582 -2.35 -15.09 38.13
CA ARG A 582 -1.90 -15.53 36.79
C ARG A 582 -0.38 -15.73 36.73
N TYR A 583 0.40 -15.05 37.59
CA TYR A 583 1.86 -15.14 37.63
C TYR A 583 2.39 -16.02 38.76
N ARG A 584 1.52 -16.72 39.51
CA ARG A 584 1.96 -17.81 40.40
C ARG A 584 2.39 -18.99 39.50
N PRO A 585 3.53 -19.66 39.75
CA PRO A 585 3.91 -20.82 38.96
C PRO A 585 2.77 -21.85 38.99
N GLN A 586 2.21 -22.14 37.82
CA GLN A 586 1.20 -23.17 37.64
C GLN A 586 1.81 -24.53 37.99
N ALA A 587 0.96 -25.51 38.36
CA ALA A 587 1.43 -26.89 38.48
C ALA A 587 2.16 -27.28 37.19
N GLU A 588 3.35 -27.88 37.31
CA GLU A 588 4.17 -28.24 36.15
C GLU A 588 3.36 -29.16 35.22
N ILE A 589 2.94 -28.61 34.08
CA ILE A 589 2.21 -29.36 33.06
C ILE A 589 3.25 -30.16 32.29
N THR A 590 3.33 -31.46 32.58
CA THR A 590 4.10 -32.37 31.75
C THR A 590 3.33 -32.61 30.46
N HIS A 591 3.84 -32.04 29.36
CA HIS A 591 3.30 -32.38 28.05
C HIS A 591 3.61 -33.85 27.77
N ILE A 592 2.59 -34.72 27.91
CA ILE A 592 2.66 -36.10 27.45
C ILE A 592 2.70 -36.04 25.92
N PHE A 593 3.91 -36.07 25.37
CA PHE A 593 4.09 -36.16 23.94
C PHE A 593 3.33 -37.38 23.43
N ARG A 594 2.65 -37.23 22.29
CA ARG A 594 2.13 -38.37 21.55
C ARG A 594 3.27 -39.39 21.43
N SER A 595 3.00 -40.63 21.79
CA SER A 595 3.97 -41.69 21.58
C SER A 595 4.39 -41.67 20.11
N PRO A 596 5.71 -41.68 19.81
CA PRO A 596 6.16 -41.67 18.44
C PRO A 596 5.50 -42.83 17.70
N GLU A 597 4.98 -42.55 16.52
CA GLU A 597 4.34 -43.56 15.69
C GLU A 597 5.30 -44.75 15.51
N LYS A 598 4.78 -45.96 15.69
CA LYS A 598 5.60 -47.17 15.53
C LYS A 598 6.04 -47.27 14.08
N LEU A 599 7.33 -47.09 13.83
CA LEU A 599 7.92 -47.32 12.52
C LEU A 599 7.88 -48.82 12.19
N PRO A 600 7.70 -49.19 10.91
CA PRO A 600 7.80 -50.58 10.49
C PRO A 600 9.20 -51.15 10.78
N PRO A 601 9.34 -52.47 10.95
CA PRO A 601 10.64 -53.11 11.07
C PRO A 601 11.54 -52.76 9.88
N LYS A 602 12.82 -52.48 10.14
CA LYS A 602 13.80 -52.12 9.09
C LYS A 602 13.89 -53.19 8.00
N GLU A 603 13.81 -54.46 8.39
CA GLU A 603 13.86 -55.60 7.46
C GLU A 603 12.71 -55.58 6.46
N LEU A 604 11.50 -55.21 6.92
CA LEU A 604 10.34 -55.08 6.04
C LEU A 604 10.55 -53.94 5.04
N SER A 605 11.07 -52.80 5.51
CA SER A 605 11.36 -51.65 4.64
C SER A 605 12.44 -51.95 3.59
N LEU A 606 13.49 -52.69 3.97
CA LEU A 606 14.55 -53.13 3.04
C LEU A 606 14.04 -54.15 2.01
N ALA A 607 13.16 -55.07 2.42
CA ALA A 607 12.53 -56.01 1.50
C ALA A 607 11.70 -55.30 0.42
N PHE A 608 10.90 -54.30 0.80
CA PHE A 608 10.14 -53.50 -0.15
C PHE A 608 11.02 -52.63 -1.05
N LEU A 609 12.14 -52.09 -0.55
CA LEU A 609 13.13 -51.39 -1.38
C LEU A 609 13.68 -52.31 -2.47
N GLY A 610 14.04 -53.55 -2.12
CA GLY A 610 14.47 -54.56 -3.09
C GLY A 610 13.39 -54.89 -4.12
N LEU A 611 12.13 -55.01 -3.67
CA LEU A 611 10.98 -55.27 -4.55
C LEU A 611 10.74 -54.13 -5.55
N ILE A 612 10.96 -52.87 -5.15
CA ILE A 612 10.82 -51.69 -6.02
C ILE A 612 11.96 -51.63 -7.07
N LEU A 613 13.17 -52.06 -6.71
CA LEU A 613 14.31 -52.10 -7.63
C LEU A 613 14.18 -53.21 -8.68
N LEU A 614 13.44 -54.28 -8.39
CA LEU A 614 13.30 -55.45 -9.26
C LEU A 614 12.63 -55.12 -10.62
N PRO A 615 11.52 -54.37 -10.71
CA PRO A 615 10.99 -53.87 -11.97
C PRO A 615 11.98 -53.02 -12.77
N PHE A 616 12.81 -52.21 -12.12
CA PHE A 616 13.81 -51.37 -12.81
C PHE A 616 14.93 -52.23 -13.44
N VAL A 617 15.43 -53.23 -12.71
CA VAL A 617 16.39 -54.21 -13.26
C VAL A 617 15.75 -55.01 -14.39
N GLY A 618 14.49 -55.42 -14.24
CA GLY A 618 13.71 -56.08 -15.29
C GLY A 618 13.56 -55.21 -16.54
N PHE A 619 13.28 -53.92 -16.38
CA PHE A 619 13.21 -52.95 -17.46
C PHE A 619 14.56 -52.83 -18.20
N LEU A 620 15.69 -52.71 -17.48
CA LEU A 620 17.02 -52.66 -18.10
C LEU A 620 17.35 -53.94 -18.88
N ILE A 621 17.05 -55.11 -18.32
CA ILE A 621 17.22 -56.40 -19.01
C ILE A 621 16.30 -56.46 -20.24
N GLY A 622 15.07 -55.93 -20.14
CA GLY A 622 14.12 -55.80 -21.24
C GLY A 622 14.66 -54.95 -22.38
N LEU A 623 15.23 -53.77 -22.08
CA LEU A 623 15.85 -52.91 -23.08
C LEU A 623 16.99 -53.61 -23.83
N LEU A 624 17.83 -54.36 -23.11
CA LEU A 624 18.92 -55.15 -23.68
C LEU A 624 18.40 -56.30 -24.56
N ARG A 625 17.32 -56.99 -24.15
CA ARG A 625 16.68 -58.09 -24.90
C ARG A 625 15.94 -57.61 -26.14
N ILE A 626 15.33 -56.42 -26.11
CA ILE A 626 14.61 -55.80 -27.23
C ILE A 626 15.59 -55.22 -28.27
N GLY A 627 16.86 -55.04 -27.92
CA GLY A 627 17.89 -54.52 -28.83
C GLY A 627 17.78 -53.01 -29.06
N VAL A 628 17.29 -52.27 -28.05
CA VAL A 628 17.24 -50.81 -28.08
C VAL A 628 18.66 -50.27 -28.30
N ASN A 629 18.82 -49.48 -29.36
CA ASN A 629 20.12 -48.97 -29.79
C ASN A 629 20.10 -47.44 -29.84
N LEU A 630 21.28 -46.82 -29.76
CA LEU A 630 21.47 -45.38 -29.91
C LEU A 630 21.99 -45.01 -31.31
N LYS A 631 21.68 -45.82 -32.35
CA LYS A 631 22.28 -45.66 -33.69
C LYS A 631 21.86 -44.37 -34.39
N ASN A 632 20.76 -43.75 -33.96
CA ASN A 632 20.25 -42.48 -34.50
C ASN A 632 20.83 -41.25 -33.77
N PHE A 633 21.82 -41.41 -32.89
CA PHE A 633 22.50 -40.26 -32.31
C PHE A 633 23.25 -39.49 -33.41
N PRO A 634 23.08 -38.16 -33.53
CA PRO A 634 23.70 -37.39 -34.60
C PRO A 634 25.21 -37.55 -34.60
N THR A 635 25.79 -37.89 -35.75
CA THR A 635 27.24 -38.10 -35.92
C THR A 635 27.96 -36.87 -36.48
N SER A 636 27.22 -35.91 -37.02
CA SER A 636 27.75 -34.62 -37.47
C SER A 636 28.10 -33.73 -36.27
N ALA A 637 29.26 -33.07 -36.32
CA ALA A 637 29.84 -32.37 -35.17
C ALA A 637 28.87 -31.38 -34.49
N VAL A 638 28.17 -30.55 -35.27
CA VAL A 638 27.31 -29.49 -34.71
C VAL A 638 26.04 -30.06 -34.02
N PRO A 639 25.20 -30.90 -34.67
CA PRO A 639 24.04 -31.50 -34.01
C PRO A 639 24.42 -32.47 -32.88
N ALA A 640 25.57 -33.15 -32.97
CA ALA A 640 26.09 -33.99 -31.91
C ALA A 640 26.42 -33.18 -30.65
N THR A 641 27.12 -32.06 -30.80
CA THR A 641 27.46 -31.18 -29.68
C THR A 641 26.20 -30.65 -28.98
N PHE A 642 25.20 -30.19 -29.73
CA PHE A 642 23.96 -29.71 -29.12
C PHE A 642 23.13 -30.82 -28.46
N ALA A 643 23.07 -32.01 -29.06
CA ALA A 643 22.41 -33.17 -28.45
C ALA A 643 23.08 -33.57 -27.13
N ILE A 644 24.42 -33.56 -27.08
CA ILE A 644 25.18 -33.82 -25.84
C ILE A 644 24.92 -32.74 -24.79
N LEU A 645 24.97 -31.45 -25.18
CA LEU A 645 24.74 -30.32 -24.27
C LEU A 645 23.34 -30.35 -23.67
N PHE A 646 22.32 -30.69 -24.46
CA PHE A 646 20.95 -30.81 -24.00
C PHE A 646 20.78 -31.98 -23.00
N GLN A 647 21.32 -33.16 -23.31
CA GLN A 647 21.28 -34.32 -22.40
C GLN A 647 22.06 -34.07 -21.10
N LEU A 648 23.21 -33.39 -21.18
CA LEU A 648 23.96 -32.94 -20.01
C LEU A 648 23.16 -31.93 -19.18
N GLY A 649 22.44 -31.01 -19.82
CA GLY A 649 21.55 -30.07 -19.13
C GLY A 649 20.44 -30.79 -18.36
N ILE A 650 19.78 -31.78 -18.96
CA ILE A 650 18.75 -32.58 -18.29
C ILE A 650 19.35 -33.36 -17.11
N ALA A 651 20.49 -34.03 -17.32
CA ALA A 651 21.19 -34.75 -16.25
C ALA A 651 21.57 -33.82 -15.10
N ALA A 652 22.00 -32.59 -15.40
CA ALA A 652 22.36 -31.58 -14.41
C ALA A 652 21.14 -31.07 -13.63
N VAL A 653 19.95 -30.94 -14.25
CA VAL A 653 18.71 -30.62 -13.54
C VAL A 653 18.29 -31.76 -12.60
N LEU A 654 18.36 -33.02 -13.06
CA LEU A 654 18.04 -34.17 -12.22
C LEU A 654 18.99 -34.27 -11.02
N LEU A 655 20.29 -34.03 -11.23
CA LEU A 655 21.27 -33.97 -10.15
C LEU A 655 20.97 -32.81 -9.19
N LEU A 656 20.57 -31.64 -9.70
CA LEU A 656 20.17 -30.51 -8.88
C LEU A 656 18.98 -30.85 -7.98
N TYR A 657 17.99 -31.61 -8.47
CA TYR A 657 16.87 -32.07 -7.64
C TYR A 657 17.30 -33.08 -6.56
N VAL A 658 18.25 -33.95 -6.86
CA VAL A 658 18.85 -34.82 -5.84
C VAL A 658 19.58 -33.97 -4.80
N LEU A 659 20.33 -32.95 -5.21
CA LEU A 659 21.02 -32.04 -4.28
C LEU A 659 20.06 -31.18 -3.46
N PHE A 660 18.93 -30.76 -4.03
CA PHE A 660 17.83 -30.11 -3.32
C PHE A 660 17.23 -31.03 -2.25
N TRP A 661 16.93 -32.27 -2.62
CA TRP A 661 16.41 -33.24 -1.68
C TRP A 661 17.38 -33.56 -0.54
N LEU A 662 18.70 -33.56 -0.82
CA LEU A 662 19.72 -33.86 0.18
C LEU A 662 20.11 -32.67 1.07
N LYS A 663 20.23 -31.46 0.51
CA LYS A 663 20.85 -30.34 1.25
C LYS A 663 20.54 -28.92 0.78
N LEU A 664 20.31 -28.67 -0.52
CA LEU A 664 20.15 -27.29 -1.02
C LEU A 664 18.83 -26.68 -0.55
N ASP A 665 18.86 -25.38 -0.25
CA ASP A 665 17.64 -24.63 0.02
C ASP A 665 16.87 -24.29 -1.26
N LEU A 666 15.60 -23.92 -1.11
CA LEU A 666 14.71 -23.65 -2.23
C LEU A 666 15.21 -22.49 -3.11
N PHE A 667 15.75 -21.43 -2.52
CA PHE A 667 16.19 -20.23 -3.25
C PHE A 667 17.47 -20.48 -4.06
N THR A 668 18.43 -21.22 -3.51
CA THR A 668 19.66 -21.63 -4.21
C THR A 668 19.34 -22.61 -5.33
N THR A 669 18.44 -23.57 -5.09
CA THR A 669 17.94 -24.47 -6.12
C THR A 669 17.21 -23.71 -7.22
N LEU A 670 16.33 -22.75 -6.89
CA LEU A 670 15.64 -21.93 -7.89
C LEU A 670 16.61 -21.06 -8.70
N LYS A 671 17.62 -20.48 -8.06
CA LYS A 671 18.64 -19.67 -8.75
C LYS A 671 19.45 -20.52 -9.73
N THR A 672 19.95 -21.67 -9.28
CA THR A 672 20.73 -22.60 -10.13
C THR A 672 19.87 -23.24 -11.21
N LEU A 673 18.62 -23.60 -10.90
CA LEU A 673 17.63 -24.06 -11.87
C LEU A 673 17.27 -22.96 -12.86
N GLY A 674 17.22 -21.69 -12.46
CA GLY A 674 17.03 -20.55 -13.34
C GLY A 674 18.14 -20.46 -14.39
N PHE A 675 19.42 -20.56 -13.96
CA PHE A 675 20.55 -20.60 -14.88
C PHE A 675 20.56 -21.83 -15.79
N LEU A 676 20.35 -23.03 -15.23
CA LEU A 676 20.24 -24.27 -16.04
C LEU A 676 19.02 -24.24 -16.96
N GLY A 677 17.94 -23.59 -16.54
CA GLY A 677 16.70 -23.42 -17.27
C GLY A 677 16.87 -22.50 -18.47
N VAL A 678 17.59 -21.39 -18.33
CA VAL A 678 18.00 -20.53 -19.46
C VAL A 678 18.90 -21.32 -20.42
N PHE A 679 19.87 -22.07 -19.90
CA PHE A 679 20.76 -22.92 -20.70
C PHE A 679 19.99 -24.02 -21.49
N LEU A 680 19.03 -24.68 -20.84
CA LEU A 680 18.13 -25.63 -21.48
C LEU A 680 17.17 -24.94 -22.46
N MET A 681 16.67 -23.74 -22.16
CA MET A 681 15.84 -22.95 -23.08
C MET A 681 16.58 -22.48 -24.32
N VAL A 682 17.91 -22.39 -24.31
CA VAL A 682 18.69 -22.07 -25.52
C VAL A 682 19.03 -23.34 -26.32
N SER A 683 19.33 -24.45 -25.64
CA SER A 683 19.66 -25.73 -26.28
C SER A 683 18.44 -26.51 -26.78
N ALA A 684 17.27 -26.35 -26.15
CA ALA A 684 16.04 -27.06 -26.46
C ALA A 684 15.38 -26.62 -27.79
N PRO A 685 15.23 -25.31 -28.12
CA PRO A 685 14.61 -24.88 -29.37
C PRO A 685 15.39 -25.29 -30.61
N LEU A 686 16.71 -25.47 -30.53
CA LEU A 686 17.51 -25.96 -31.66
C LEU A 686 17.33 -27.47 -31.93
N ILE A 687 16.78 -28.22 -30.97
CA ILE A 687 16.43 -29.64 -31.09
C ILE A 687 14.90 -29.82 -31.30
N LEU A 688 14.08 -28.90 -30.78
CA LEU A 688 12.60 -28.95 -30.76
C LEU A 688 11.90 -27.98 -31.72
N SER A 689 12.61 -27.23 -32.59
CA SER A 689 11.98 -26.31 -33.54
C SER A 689 11.15 -27.03 -34.63
N LEU A 690 9.91 -27.34 -34.29
CA LEU A 690 8.74 -27.11 -35.13
C LEU A 690 7.73 -26.28 -34.30
N PRO A 691 7.65 -24.94 -34.47
CA PRO A 691 6.76 -24.09 -33.65
C PRO A 691 5.34 -23.95 -34.23
N ALA A 692 4.35 -23.81 -33.34
CA ALA A 692 3.05 -23.20 -33.66
C ALA A 692 3.20 -21.66 -33.66
N THR A 693 2.56 -20.97 -34.61
CA THR A 693 2.76 -19.52 -34.88
C THR A 693 1.58 -18.68 -34.36
N VAL A 694 1.79 -17.46 -33.85
CA VAL A 694 0.74 -16.54 -33.39
C VAL A 694 0.73 -15.28 -34.27
N LEU A 695 -0.45 -14.78 -34.64
CA LEU A 695 -0.65 -13.60 -35.50
C LEU A 695 -1.77 -12.70 -34.95
N SER A 696 -1.58 -11.38 -34.88
CA SER A 696 -2.62 -10.42 -34.46
C SER A 696 -3.35 -9.78 -35.63
N LEU A 697 -4.69 -9.83 -35.62
CA LEU A 697 -5.55 -9.12 -36.59
C LEU A 697 -5.64 -7.63 -36.30
N THR A 698 -5.55 -7.22 -35.03
CA THR A 698 -5.57 -5.81 -34.63
C THR A 698 -4.31 -5.09 -35.10
N LYS A 699 -3.13 -5.74 -34.94
CA LYS A 699 -1.82 -5.19 -35.33
C LYS A 699 -1.43 -5.44 -36.79
N LYS A 700 -2.20 -6.27 -37.52
CA LYS A 700 -1.99 -6.62 -38.93
C LYS A 700 -0.65 -7.32 -39.22
N ASP A 701 -0.31 -8.32 -38.41
CA ASP A 701 0.92 -9.09 -38.58
C ASP A 701 0.94 -9.86 -39.92
N GLN A 702 2.12 -9.98 -40.53
CA GLN A 702 2.34 -10.74 -41.77
C GLN A 702 2.81 -12.17 -41.49
N LEU A 703 2.27 -13.14 -42.24
CA LEU A 703 2.67 -14.55 -42.12
C LEU A 703 3.90 -14.82 -42.98
N LYS A 704 4.98 -15.33 -42.36
CA LYS A 704 6.23 -15.70 -43.02
C LYS A 704 6.50 -17.20 -42.88
N VAL A 705 6.85 -17.87 -43.97
CA VAL A 705 6.99 -19.34 -44.10
C VAL A 705 8.35 -19.67 -44.71
N LYS A 706 9.14 -20.54 -44.08
CA LYS A 706 10.47 -20.93 -44.57
C LYS A 706 10.51 -22.42 -44.95
N VAL A 707 11.15 -22.76 -46.07
CA VAL A 707 11.29 -24.15 -46.54
C VAL A 707 12.74 -24.61 -46.42
N ASN A 708 12.96 -25.68 -45.64
CA ASN A 708 14.28 -26.25 -45.38
C ASN A 708 14.32 -27.73 -45.78
N THR A 709 15.51 -28.23 -46.10
CA THR A 709 15.75 -29.68 -46.26
C THR A 709 15.78 -30.38 -44.89
N VAL A 710 15.72 -31.72 -44.88
CA VAL A 710 15.75 -32.54 -43.64
C VAL A 710 17.01 -32.29 -42.79
N LEU A 711 18.12 -31.84 -43.42
CA LEU A 711 19.38 -31.48 -42.76
C LEU A 711 19.48 -29.98 -42.40
N GLY A 712 18.40 -29.21 -42.57
CA GLY A 712 18.30 -27.81 -42.16
C GLY A 712 18.86 -26.78 -43.14
N SER A 713 19.30 -27.19 -44.34
CA SER A 713 19.73 -26.25 -45.38
C SER A 713 18.53 -25.60 -46.08
N SER A 714 18.64 -24.31 -46.44
CA SER A 714 17.58 -23.60 -47.18
C SER A 714 17.40 -24.24 -48.55
N ALA A 715 16.15 -24.56 -48.92
CA ALA A 715 15.86 -25.04 -50.27
C ALA A 715 16.04 -23.89 -51.30
N PRO A 716 16.28 -24.20 -52.59
CA PRO A 716 16.19 -23.22 -53.68
C PRO A 716 14.78 -22.58 -53.76
N PRO A 717 14.56 -21.51 -54.57
CA PRO A 717 13.26 -20.82 -54.66
C PRO A 717 12.17 -21.74 -55.24
N LEU A 718 11.58 -22.57 -54.37
CA LEU A 718 10.50 -23.49 -54.68
C LEU A 718 9.14 -22.79 -54.50
N THR A 719 8.12 -23.21 -55.25
CA THR A 719 6.78 -22.61 -55.12
C THR A 719 6.05 -23.19 -53.90
N VAL A 720 5.57 -22.33 -52.99
CA VAL A 720 4.81 -22.73 -51.79
C VAL A 720 3.39 -22.18 -51.85
N LYS A 721 2.41 -23.06 -51.69
CA LYS A 721 0.98 -22.72 -51.68
C LYS A 721 0.40 -22.92 -50.29
N LEU A 722 -0.38 -21.95 -49.79
CA LEU A 722 -1.35 -22.15 -48.72
C LEU A 722 -2.61 -22.75 -49.34
N VAL A 723 -2.78 -24.06 -49.21
CA VAL A 723 -3.85 -24.82 -49.86
C VAL A 723 -5.19 -24.59 -49.16
N ARG A 724 -5.20 -24.63 -47.83
CA ARG A 724 -6.40 -24.42 -47.00
C ARG A 724 -6.04 -23.89 -45.61
N ALA A 725 -6.93 -23.10 -45.03
CA ALA A 725 -6.95 -22.78 -43.61
C ALA A 725 -8.33 -23.11 -43.05
N PHE A 726 -8.40 -23.72 -41.87
CA PHE A 726 -9.67 -24.07 -41.23
C PHE A 726 -9.58 -23.96 -39.71
N SER A 727 -10.70 -23.63 -39.07
CA SER A 727 -10.84 -23.60 -37.61
C SER A 727 -11.80 -24.73 -37.20
N GLY A 728 -11.35 -25.69 -36.39
CA GLY A 728 -12.15 -26.84 -35.96
C GLY A 728 -12.24 -27.98 -36.99
N SER A 729 -13.44 -28.59 -37.14
CA SER A 729 -13.68 -29.77 -37.99
C SER A 729 -13.45 -29.50 -39.49
N LYS A 730 -12.96 -30.50 -40.23
CA LYS A 730 -12.30 -30.40 -41.55
C LYS A 730 -13.16 -29.87 -42.73
N ASP A 731 -14.44 -29.55 -42.57
CA ASP A 731 -15.39 -29.49 -43.69
C ASP A 731 -15.79 -28.08 -44.18
N HIS A 732 -15.27 -27.00 -43.60
CA HIS A 732 -15.39 -25.65 -44.17
C HIS A 732 -14.01 -25.01 -44.33
N SER A 733 -13.44 -25.10 -45.54
CA SER A 733 -12.16 -24.47 -45.89
C SER A 733 -12.37 -22.99 -46.17
N ALA A 734 -11.63 -22.14 -45.45
CA ALA A 734 -11.72 -20.68 -45.60
C ALA A 734 -11.01 -20.14 -46.87
N ILE A 735 -10.28 -20.98 -47.61
CA ILE A 735 -9.38 -20.57 -48.72
C ILE A 735 -9.34 -21.67 -49.80
N GLU A 736 -9.35 -21.29 -51.07
CA GLU A 736 -8.92 -22.12 -52.21
C GLU A 736 -7.55 -21.61 -52.70
N SER A 737 -6.49 -22.37 -52.37
CA SER A 737 -5.09 -22.26 -52.84
C SER A 737 -4.53 -20.86 -53.14
N LEU A 738 -3.69 -20.33 -52.25
CA LEU A 738 -2.97 -19.07 -52.44
C LEU A 738 -1.45 -19.28 -52.48
N GLU A 739 -0.78 -18.76 -53.52
CA GLU A 739 0.69 -18.80 -53.62
C GLU A 739 1.35 -17.71 -52.77
N LEU A 740 2.41 -18.09 -52.04
CA LEU A 740 3.19 -17.17 -51.19
C LEU A 740 4.34 -16.55 -51.99
N LYS A 741 4.58 -15.24 -51.81
CA LYS A 741 5.68 -14.54 -52.51
C LYS A 741 7.02 -14.91 -51.87
N PHE A 742 8.02 -15.28 -52.68
CA PHE A 742 9.37 -15.55 -52.17
C PHE A 742 10.16 -14.25 -52.02
N ASP A 743 10.66 -14.00 -50.81
CA ASP A 743 11.61 -12.95 -50.49
C ASP A 743 13.04 -13.54 -50.56
N PRO A 744 13.83 -13.18 -51.59
CA PRO A 744 15.16 -13.73 -51.82
C PRO A 744 16.21 -13.22 -50.83
N GLU A 745 16.02 -12.07 -50.17
CA GLU A 745 16.98 -11.53 -49.21
C GLU A 745 16.98 -12.32 -47.90
N ASN A 746 15.79 -12.69 -47.43
CA ASN A 746 15.60 -13.42 -46.18
C ASN A 746 15.39 -14.93 -46.38
N LEU A 747 15.29 -15.38 -47.64
CA LEU A 747 15.02 -16.76 -48.05
C LEU A 747 13.74 -17.31 -47.39
N VAL A 748 12.65 -16.54 -47.42
CA VAL A 748 11.34 -16.88 -46.83
C VAL A 748 10.20 -16.53 -47.78
N HIS A 749 9.08 -17.23 -47.65
CA HIS A 749 7.83 -16.98 -48.36
C HIS A 749 6.87 -16.17 -47.49
N VAL A 750 6.34 -15.07 -47.99
CA VAL A 750 5.52 -14.12 -47.20
C VAL A 750 4.09 -14.02 -47.74
N LEU A 751 3.13 -13.88 -46.83
CA LEU A 751 1.76 -13.49 -47.10
C LEU A 751 1.48 -12.11 -46.49
N ASP A 752 1.34 -11.10 -47.35
CA ASP A 752 1.22 -9.69 -46.94
C ASP A 752 -0.09 -9.37 -46.21
N VAL A 753 -1.20 -10.06 -46.54
CA VAL A 753 -2.53 -9.81 -45.95
C VAL A 753 -3.28 -11.13 -45.69
N LEU A 754 -3.79 -11.31 -44.47
CA LEU A 754 -4.62 -12.45 -44.10
C LEU A 754 -6.01 -12.42 -44.79
N PRO A 755 -6.52 -13.55 -45.28
CA PRO A 755 -7.82 -13.61 -45.95
C PRO A 755 -8.99 -13.11 -45.09
N LYS A 756 -10.02 -12.56 -45.74
CA LYS A 756 -11.23 -12.04 -45.07
C LYS A 756 -12.00 -13.10 -44.28
N SER A 757 -11.85 -14.36 -44.66
CA SER A 757 -12.47 -15.54 -44.05
C SER A 757 -11.79 -16.03 -42.76
N VAL A 758 -10.58 -15.54 -42.44
CA VAL A 758 -9.86 -15.86 -41.20
C VAL A 758 -10.06 -14.73 -40.18
N ASP A 759 -10.79 -15.00 -39.10
CA ASP A 759 -11.07 -14.06 -38.00
C ASP A 759 -10.42 -14.52 -36.68
N VAL A 760 -10.61 -13.80 -35.57
CA VAL A 760 -10.04 -14.13 -34.25
C VAL A 760 -10.41 -15.55 -33.84
N GLY A 761 -9.41 -16.40 -33.58
CA GLY A 761 -9.61 -17.81 -33.27
C GLY A 761 -8.38 -18.68 -33.53
N LYS A 762 -8.57 -19.99 -33.41
CA LYS A 762 -7.50 -20.99 -33.54
C LYS A 762 -7.66 -21.75 -34.86
N TYR A 763 -6.63 -21.74 -35.71
CA TYR A 763 -6.68 -22.27 -37.07
C TYR A 763 -5.57 -23.26 -37.34
N ILE A 764 -5.79 -24.12 -38.34
CA ILE A 764 -4.75 -24.97 -38.93
C ILE A 764 -4.59 -24.55 -40.40
N PHE A 765 -3.39 -24.09 -40.73
CA PHE A 765 -2.99 -23.67 -42.07
C PHE A 765 -2.24 -24.83 -42.75
N VAL A 766 -2.61 -25.14 -43.98
CA VAL A 766 -2.06 -26.29 -44.72
C VAL A 766 -1.27 -25.79 -45.91
N PHE A 767 0.03 -26.06 -45.92
CA PHE A 767 0.96 -25.62 -46.96
C PHE A 767 1.39 -26.79 -47.83
N GLU A 768 1.58 -26.54 -49.13
CA GLU A 768 2.07 -27.52 -50.10
C GLU A 768 3.22 -26.93 -50.90
N ILE A 769 4.29 -27.70 -51.06
CA ILE A 769 5.45 -27.33 -51.87
C ILE A 769 5.28 -27.97 -53.24
N VAL A 770 5.21 -27.15 -54.29
CA VAL A 770 4.99 -27.60 -55.67
C VAL A 770 6.31 -27.56 -56.44
N LEU A 771 6.72 -28.70 -56.98
CA LEU A 771 7.90 -28.84 -57.84
C LEU A 771 7.47 -28.81 -59.31
N HIS A 772 7.84 -27.75 -60.03
CA HIS A 772 7.45 -27.57 -61.44
C HIS A 772 8.40 -28.27 -62.42
N ASP A 773 9.72 -28.24 -62.15
CA ASP A 773 10.74 -28.73 -63.09
C ASP A 773 11.04 -30.24 -63.00
N SER A 774 11.35 -30.84 -64.14
CA SER A 774 11.64 -32.29 -64.25
C SER A 774 12.92 -32.72 -63.53
N VAL A 775 13.83 -31.77 -63.30
CA VAL A 775 15.09 -31.96 -62.57
C VAL A 775 14.83 -31.95 -61.06
N ASP A 776 14.04 -31.00 -60.56
CA ASP A 776 13.72 -30.90 -59.13
C ASP A 776 12.97 -32.14 -58.63
N LYS A 777 12.10 -32.73 -59.46
CA LYS A 777 11.41 -33.99 -59.15
C LYS A 777 12.33 -35.21 -59.02
N LYS A 778 13.54 -35.16 -59.57
CA LYS A 778 14.56 -36.23 -59.41
C LYS A 778 15.42 -36.04 -58.17
N VAL A 779 15.54 -34.80 -57.68
CA VAL A 779 16.47 -34.42 -56.61
C VAL A 779 15.75 -34.27 -55.27
N TYR A 780 14.53 -33.72 -55.28
CA TYR A 780 13.77 -33.41 -54.07
C TYR A 780 12.48 -34.23 -54.03
N ALA A 781 12.23 -34.84 -52.87
CA ALA A 781 10.95 -35.47 -52.55
C ALA A 781 10.19 -34.56 -51.57
N THR A 782 8.95 -34.20 -51.89
CA THR A 782 8.08 -33.45 -50.97
C THR A 782 7.18 -34.42 -50.20
N GLY A 783 6.92 -34.11 -48.93
CA GLY A 783 6.05 -34.91 -48.06
C GLY A 783 4.55 -34.69 -48.29
N GLY A 784 4.16 -33.98 -49.35
CA GLY A 784 2.79 -33.52 -49.58
C GLY A 784 2.41 -32.31 -48.73
N GLN A 785 1.16 -32.29 -48.25
CA GLN A 785 0.58 -31.17 -47.51
C GLN A 785 0.99 -31.15 -46.04
N THR A 786 1.50 -30.02 -45.57
CA THR A 786 1.99 -29.79 -44.19
C THR A 786 1.01 -28.93 -43.41
N GLN A 787 0.56 -29.40 -42.26
CA GLN A 787 -0.40 -28.70 -41.41
C GLN A 787 0.31 -27.97 -40.26
N VAL A 788 0.03 -26.68 -40.08
CA VAL A 788 0.63 -25.83 -39.05
C VAL A 788 -0.47 -25.16 -38.23
N PRO A 789 -0.51 -25.35 -36.90
CA PRO A 789 -1.46 -24.65 -36.04
C PRO A 789 -1.04 -23.19 -35.85
N ILE A 790 -1.98 -22.27 -36.06
CA ILE A 790 -1.79 -20.83 -35.94
C ILE A 790 -2.91 -20.22 -35.07
N PHE A 791 -2.53 -19.39 -34.11
CA PHE A 791 -3.48 -18.61 -33.30
C PHE A 791 -3.62 -17.20 -33.86
N VAL A 792 -4.86 -16.76 -34.02
CA VAL A 792 -5.19 -15.43 -34.54
C VAL A 792 -5.91 -14.64 -33.46
N THR A 793 -5.35 -13.52 -33.01
CA THR A 793 -5.84 -12.74 -31.85
C THR A 793 -6.49 -11.41 -32.26
N GLY A 794 -7.36 -10.85 -31.41
CA GLY A 794 -7.94 -9.51 -31.61
C GLY A 794 -8.78 -8.96 -30.44
N VAL A 795 -9.14 -7.67 -30.52
CA VAL A 795 -9.93 -6.94 -29.51
C VAL A 795 -11.44 -7.15 -29.71
N ILE A 796 -12.17 -7.59 -28.68
CA ILE A 796 -13.60 -7.92 -28.70
C ILE A 796 -14.45 -6.83 -28.03
N LYS A 797 -15.61 -6.50 -28.61
CA LYS A 797 -16.55 -5.48 -28.09
C LYS A 797 -17.81 -6.11 -27.50
N ILE A 798 -18.47 -5.43 -26.56
CA ILE A 798 -19.78 -5.82 -26.00
C ILE A 798 -20.88 -4.88 -26.53
N ASP A 799 -21.93 -5.46 -27.10
CA ASP A 799 -23.05 -4.74 -27.71
C ASP A 799 -24.39 -5.13 -27.04
N ASN A 800 -25.33 -4.18 -26.95
CA ASN A 800 -26.72 -4.39 -26.48
C ASN A 800 -26.86 -5.07 -25.10
N ALA A 801 -26.19 -4.54 -24.08
CA ALA A 801 -26.30 -5.07 -22.72
C ALA A 801 -27.53 -4.50 -21.96
N GLU A 802 -28.30 -5.36 -21.28
CA GLU A 802 -29.54 -5.00 -20.55
C GLU A 802 -29.73 -5.85 -19.28
N ILE A 803 -30.28 -5.25 -18.20
CA ILE A 803 -30.61 -5.91 -16.92
C ILE A 803 -32.04 -5.58 -16.48
N ALA A 804 -32.75 -6.57 -15.96
CA ALA A 804 -34.16 -6.44 -15.56
C ALA A 804 -34.50 -7.27 -14.31
N VAL A 805 -35.49 -6.80 -13.54
CA VAL A 805 -36.15 -7.51 -12.45
C VAL A 805 -37.55 -7.94 -12.90
N LEU A 806 -37.85 -9.22 -12.70
CA LEU A 806 -39.05 -9.90 -13.18
C LEU A 806 -39.84 -10.48 -11.99
N ASP A 807 -41.17 -10.45 -12.07
CA ASP A 807 -42.04 -11.19 -11.15
C ASP A 807 -41.97 -12.71 -11.47
N SER A 808 -41.86 -13.57 -10.44
CA SER A 808 -41.64 -15.00 -10.65
C SER A 808 -42.85 -15.79 -11.16
N ASP A 809 -44.07 -15.30 -10.91
CA ASP A 809 -45.32 -16.01 -11.22
C ASP A 809 -45.91 -15.55 -12.57
N LEU A 810 -45.73 -14.28 -12.93
CA LEU A 810 -46.31 -13.69 -14.14
C LEU A 810 -45.28 -13.38 -15.25
N ASP A 811 -43.97 -13.52 -14.97
CA ASP A 811 -42.85 -13.22 -15.89
C ASP A 811 -42.92 -11.81 -16.51
N SER A 812 -43.69 -10.92 -15.86
CA SER A 812 -43.86 -9.53 -16.25
C SER A 812 -42.68 -8.69 -15.77
N ILE A 813 -42.21 -7.80 -16.63
CA ILE A 813 -41.08 -6.90 -16.35
C ILE A 813 -41.54 -5.80 -15.41
N GLU A 814 -40.99 -5.78 -14.19
CA GLU A 814 -41.26 -4.71 -13.24
C GLU A 814 -40.26 -3.56 -13.39
N THR A 815 -39.00 -3.86 -13.65
CA THR A 815 -37.96 -2.84 -13.86
C THR A 815 -36.94 -3.33 -14.89
N GLN A 816 -36.64 -2.53 -15.91
CA GLN A 816 -35.64 -2.83 -16.93
C GLN A 816 -34.76 -1.62 -17.19
N LYS A 817 -33.45 -1.86 -17.25
CA LYS A 817 -32.44 -0.84 -17.50
C LYS A 817 -31.42 -1.33 -18.54
N LYS A 818 -31.10 -0.48 -19.49
CA LYS A 818 -30.04 -0.74 -20.48
C LYS A 818 -28.69 -0.46 -19.83
N LEU A 819 -27.73 -1.38 -19.98
CA LEU A 819 -26.37 -1.18 -19.50
C LEU A 819 -25.53 -0.52 -20.59
N ASP A 820 -24.98 0.63 -20.25
CA ASP A 820 -23.89 1.20 -21.01
C ASP A 820 -22.57 0.71 -20.40
N LEU A 821 -22.00 -0.34 -20.99
CA LEU A 821 -20.74 -0.95 -20.51
C LEU A 821 -19.50 -0.12 -20.91
N ALA A 822 -19.71 1.01 -21.59
CA ALA A 822 -18.69 2.00 -21.90
C ALA A 822 -18.77 3.25 -20.99
N GLY A 823 -19.77 3.35 -20.09
CA GLY A 823 -20.01 4.53 -19.23
C GLY A 823 -20.29 4.23 -17.74
N GLU A 824 -20.11 5.23 -16.86
CA GLU A 824 -20.09 5.17 -15.38
C GLU A 824 -21.45 5.01 -14.66
N ASN A 825 -22.54 4.71 -15.38
CA ASN A 825 -23.86 4.65 -14.76
C ASN A 825 -24.09 3.31 -14.05
N THR A 826 -23.81 3.29 -12.75
CA THR A 826 -24.12 2.18 -11.86
C THR A 826 -25.62 2.08 -11.62
N ILE A 827 -26.16 0.89 -11.82
CA ILE A 827 -27.59 0.64 -11.73
C ILE A 827 -27.96 0.20 -10.31
N SER A 828 -28.90 0.89 -9.66
CA SER A 828 -29.56 0.40 -8.44
C SER A 828 -30.87 -0.32 -8.78
N LEU A 829 -31.07 -1.49 -8.18
CA LEU A 829 -32.26 -2.32 -8.30
C LEU A 829 -32.69 -2.78 -6.90
N SER A 830 -33.98 -3.06 -6.73
CA SER A 830 -34.52 -3.69 -5.52
C SER A 830 -35.25 -4.95 -5.96
N ALA A 831 -35.05 -6.06 -5.26
CA ALA A 831 -35.74 -7.32 -5.53
C ALA A 831 -36.02 -8.07 -4.23
N ASN A 832 -37.07 -8.89 -4.20
CA ASN A 832 -37.33 -9.80 -3.09
C ASN A 832 -37.17 -11.28 -3.52
N HIS A 833 -37.31 -12.20 -2.58
CA HIS A 833 -37.19 -13.63 -2.82
C HIS A 833 -38.23 -14.23 -3.79
N LEU A 834 -39.30 -13.52 -4.15
CA LEU A 834 -40.30 -13.95 -5.14
C LEU A 834 -40.06 -13.32 -6.52
N GLN A 835 -38.89 -12.72 -6.75
CA GLN A 835 -38.54 -12.06 -8.00
C GLN A 835 -37.27 -12.64 -8.62
N LYS A 836 -37.05 -12.38 -9.91
CA LYS A 836 -35.89 -12.89 -10.67
C LYS A 836 -35.09 -11.74 -11.29
N LEU A 837 -33.77 -11.91 -11.37
CA LEU A 837 -32.86 -10.96 -12.02
C LEU A 837 -32.37 -11.51 -13.37
N ARG A 838 -32.57 -10.77 -14.45
CA ARG A 838 -32.16 -11.14 -15.82
C ARG A 838 -31.10 -10.19 -16.37
N LEU A 839 -30.03 -10.73 -16.95
CA LEU A 839 -28.97 -9.97 -17.64
C LEU A 839 -28.72 -10.56 -19.05
N SER A 840 -28.61 -9.71 -20.07
CA SER A 840 -28.30 -10.14 -21.45
C SER A 840 -27.38 -9.18 -22.23
N PHE A 841 -26.47 -9.69 -23.09
CA PHE A 841 -25.55 -8.90 -23.94
C PHE A 841 -24.97 -9.69 -25.14
N LYS A 842 -24.30 -9.03 -26.11
CA LYS A 842 -23.64 -9.67 -27.29
C LYS A 842 -22.15 -9.32 -27.36
N LEU A 843 -21.33 -10.18 -27.98
CA LEU A 843 -19.89 -9.97 -28.15
C LEU A 843 -19.49 -10.00 -29.62
N THR A 844 -18.66 -9.05 -30.09
CA THR A 844 -18.28 -8.91 -31.51
C THR A 844 -16.76 -8.73 -31.74
N THR A 845 -16.23 -9.30 -32.82
CA THR A 845 -14.80 -9.22 -33.23
C THR A 845 -14.46 -7.89 -33.92
N PRO A 846 -13.17 -7.56 -34.18
CA PRO A 846 -12.79 -6.37 -34.95
C PRO A 846 -13.37 -6.33 -36.37
N ARG A 847 -13.72 -7.49 -36.93
CA ARG A 847 -14.40 -7.62 -38.23
C ARG A 847 -15.93 -7.63 -38.11
N VAL A 848 -16.47 -7.36 -36.92
CA VAL A 848 -17.90 -7.24 -36.59
C VAL A 848 -18.65 -8.58 -36.65
N ASN A 849 -17.95 -9.71 -36.53
CA ASN A 849 -18.58 -11.03 -36.42
C ASN A 849 -18.89 -11.35 -34.95
N LEU A 850 -19.91 -12.16 -34.69
CA LEU A 850 -20.24 -12.59 -33.32
C LEU A 850 -19.10 -13.44 -32.74
N PHE A 851 -18.57 -13.03 -31.60
CA PHE A 851 -17.49 -13.74 -30.90
C PHE A 851 -18.05 -14.59 -29.76
N LYS A 852 -17.54 -15.81 -29.64
CA LYS A 852 -17.88 -16.72 -28.55
C LYS A 852 -16.64 -16.99 -27.70
N PRO A 853 -16.47 -16.32 -26.55
CA PRO A 853 -15.41 -16.64 -25.61
C PRO A 853 -15.62 -18.02 -25.00
N HIS A 854 -14.54 -18.57 -24.48
CA HIS A 854 -14.53 -19.79 -23.70
C HIS A 854 -15.52 -19.71 -22.54
N GLN A 855 -15.49 -18.65 -21.70
CA GLN A 855 -16.38 -18.46 -20.55
C GLN A 855 -16.64 -16.98 -20.22
N ALA A 856 -17.82 -16.70 -19.67
CA ALA A 856 -18.25 -15.41 -19.15
C ALA A 856 -18.93 -15.61 -17.79
N PHE A 857 -18.71 -14.70 -16.84
CA PHE A 857 -19.14 -14.83 -15.45
C PHE A 857 -19.85 -13.58 -14.95
N LEU A 858 -20.91 -13.77 -14.17
CA LEU A 858 -21.59 -12.74 -13.39
C LEU A 858 -21.32 -13.00 -11.90
N LYS A 859 -20.80 -12.02 -11.20
CA LYS A 859 -20.47 -12.07 -9.79
C LYS A 859 -21.41 -11.16 -9.01
N LEU A 860 -21.95 -11.66 -7.90
CA LEU A 860 -22.73 -10.92 -6.91
C LEU A 860 -21.98 -10.93 -5.58
N LYS A 861 -21.66 -9.75 -5.04
CA LYS A 861 -20.90 -9.59 -3.81
C LYS A 861 -21.75 -8.93 -2.73
N HIS A 862 -22.01 -9.64 -1.64
CA HIS A 862 -22.72 -9.10 -0.49
C HIS A 862 -21.87 -8.08 0.27
N GLU A 863 -22.51 -7.14 0.97
CA GLU A 863 -21.87 -6.18 1.89
C GLU A 863 -21.01 -6.85 2.98
N THR A 864 -21.30 -8.10 3.35
CA THR A 864 -20.43 -8.91 4.22
C THR A 864 -19.28 -9.59 3.46
N ASN A 865 -18.86 -9.07 2.31
CA ASN A 865 -17.82 -9.60 1.40
C ASN A 865 -17.98 -11.07 0.98
N VAL A 866 -19.18 -11.64 1.04
CA VAL A 866 -19.46 -13.00 0.51
C VAL A 866 -19.72 -12.87 -1.00
N GLU A 867 -19.01 -13.66 -1.80
CA GLU A 867 -19.03 -13.56 -3.26
C GLU A 867 -19.67 -14.80 -3.90
N HIS A 868 -20.59 -14.59 -4.84
CA HIS A 868 -21.25 -15.64 -5.61
C HIS A 868 -21.00 -15.42 -7.10
N ILE A 869 -20.40 -16.40 -7.77
CA ILE A 869 -20.05 -16.32 -9.20
C ILE A 869 -20.91 -17.30 -9.99
N PHE A 870 -21.52 -16.82 -11.08
CA PHE A 870 -22.41 -17.55 -11.97
C PHE A 870 -21.89 -17.51 -13.40
N VAL A 871 -22.02 -18.61 -14.14
CA VAL A 871 -21.64 -18.67 -15.56
C VAL A 871 -22.77 -18.14 -16.43
N VAL A 872 -22.48 -17.22 -17.35
CA VAL A 872 -23.46 -16.64 -18.28
C VAL A 872 -23.58 -17.54 -19.51
N GLY A 873 -24.80 -18.02 -19.79
CA GLY A 873 -25.07 -18.92 -20.91
C GLY A 873 -25.08 -18.19 -22.26
N ASN A 874 -24.75 -18.90 -23.36
CA ASN A 874 -24.83 -18.37 -24.73
C ASN A 874 -25.93 -19.08 -25.53
N SER A 875 -26.95 -18.33 -25.94
CA SER A 875 -28.08 -18.84 -26.75
C SER A 875 -27.79 -18.94 -28.25
N GLY A 876 -26.57 -18.59 -28.68
CA GLY A 876 -26.14 -18.54 -30.08
C GLY A 876 -26.32 -17.18 -30.75
N LYS A 877 -27.18 -16.32 -30.21
CA LYS A 877 -27.38 -14.93 -30.67
C LYS A 877 -26.94 -13.88 -29.65
N GLN A 878 -27.03 -14.21 -28.36
CA GLN A 878 -26.63 -13.36 -27.24
C GLN A 878 -26.33 -14.19 -25.99
N PHE A 879 -25.56 -13.61 -25.09
CA PHE A 879 -25.32 -14.09 -23.75
C PHE A 879 -26.47 -13.67 -22.85
N GLU A 880 -26.95 -14.58 -22.00
CA GLU A 880 -28.09 -14.35 -21.13
C GLU A 880 -28.02 -15.21 -19.87
N ILE A 881 -28.44 -14.63 -18.73
CA ILE A 881 -28.59 -15.33 -17.45
C ILE A 881 -29.82 -14.80 -16.71
N ILE A 882 -30.56 -15.71 -16.07
CA ILE A 882 -31.69 -15.41 -15.19
C ILE A 882 -31.40 -16.06 -13.84
N LEU A 883 -31.39 -15.26 -12.78
CA LEU A 883 -31.20 -15.68 -11.40
C LEU A 883 -32.55 -15.65 -10.69
N ASP A 884 -33.06 -16.82 -10.34
CA ASP A 884 -34.27 -16.97 -9.55
C ASP A 884 -33.90 -17.00 -8.06
N PHE A 885 -34.24 -15.93 -7.34
CA PHE A 885 -33.82 -15.79 -5.95
C PHE A 885 -34.50 -16.80 -5.02
N LEU A 886 -35.73 -17.23 -5.31
CA LEU A 886 -36.44 -18.25 -4.52
C LEU A 886 -35.71 -19.60 -4.58
N GLY A 887 -35.25 -19.97 -5.77
CA GLY A 887 -34.47 -21.19 -5.99
C GLY A 887 -33.03 -21.10 -5.49
N LEU A 888 -32.53 -19.89 -5.20
CA LEU A 888 -31.14 -19.63 -4.83
C LEU A 888 -30.94 -19.24 -3.37
N VAL A 889 -32.01 -19.10 -2.56
CA VAL A 889 -31.94 -18.63 -1.16
C VAL A 889 -30.90 -19.39 -0.34
N GLU A 890 -30.84 -20.72 -0.45
CA GLU A 890 -29.84 -21.54 0.26
C GLU A 890 -28.40 -21.27 -0.18
N LYS A 891 -28.18 -20.99 -1.47
CA LYS A 891 -26.85 -20.71 -2.04
C LYS A 891 -26.36 -19.31 -1.64
N PHE A 892 -27.27 -18.39 -1.35
CA PHE A 892 -27.01 -17.07 -0.79
C PHE A 892 -26.98 -17.07 0.74
N PHE A 893 -27.12 -18.24 1.37
CA PHE A 893 -27.13 -18.41 2.83
C PHE A 893 -28.20 -17.59 3.56
N TYR A 894 -29.33 -17.32 2.90
CA TYR A 894 -30.43 -16.52 3.46
C TYR A 894 -30.00 -15.10 3.88
N LEU A 895 -28.94 -14.56 3.26
CA LEU A 895 -28.44 -13.22 3.57
C LEU A 895 -29.22 -12.16 2.79
N SER A 896 -30.07 -11.41 3.49
CA SER A 896 -30.70 -10.20 2.98
C SER A 896 -29.75 -9.01 3.12
N GLY A 897 -29.77 -8.11 2.13
CA GLY A 897 -28.91 -6.93 2.13
C GLY A 897 -28.46 -6.52 0.73
N ARG A 898 -27.46 -5.64 0.66
CA ARG A 898 -26.96 -5.11 -0.62
C ARG A 898 -25.96 -6.06 -1.27
N TYR A 899 -26.20 -6.36 -2.54
CA TYR A 899 -25.30 -7.13 -3.40
C TYR A 899 -24.80 -6.28 -4.58
N ASP A 900 -23.49 -6.09 -4.68
CA ASP A 900 -22.87 -5.47 -5.86
C ASP A 900 -22.71 -6.49 -6.99
N ILE A 901 -22.97 -6.07 -8.23
CA ILE A 901 -23.02 -6.89 -9.43
C ILE A 901 -21.80 -6.57 -10.31
N GLN A 902 -21.02 -7.60 -10.69
CA GLN A 902 -19.83 -7.48 -11.54
C GLN A 902 -19.85 -8.50 -12.69
N LEU A 903 -19.53 -8.10 -13.91
CA LEU A 903 -19.48 -8.94 -15.10
C LEU A 903 -18.03 -9.13 -15.58
N THR A 904 -17.62 -10.38 -15.83
CA THR A 904 -16.28 -10.75 -16.28
C THR A 904 -16.30 -11.62 -17.54
N VAL A 905 -15.49 -11.29 -18.55
CA VAL A 905 -15.39 -12.02 -19.84
C VAL A 905 -13.93 -12.10 -20.31
N GLY A 906 -13.46 -13.28 -20.72
CA GLY A 906 -12.11 -13.45 -21.28
C GLY A 906 -11.88 -14.78 -22.02
N ASP A 907 -10.93 -14.78 -22.97
CA ASP A 907 -10.49 -15.96 -23.74
C ASP A 907 -9.02 -15.78 -24.18
N ALA A 908 -8.29 -16.88 -24.43
CA ALA A 908 -6.88 -16.88 -24.81
C ALA A 908 -6.61 -16.25 -26.19
N VAL A 909 -7.63 -16.08 -27.03
CA VAL A 909 -7.54 -15.38 -28.33
C VAL A 909 -8.00 -13.91 -28.26
N MET A 910 -8.52 -13.48 -27.10
CA MET A 910 -8.91 -12.08 -26.86
C MET A 910 -7.69 -11.28 -26.42
N GLU A 911 -7.47 -10.14 -27.06
CA GLU A 911 -6.42 -9.19 -26.64
C GLU A 911 -6.86 -8.33 -25.45
N ASN A 912 -8.18 -8.19 -25.23
CA ASN A 912 -8.76 -7.48 -24.09
C ASN A 912 -9.56 -8.44 -23.19
N SER A 913 -9.30 -8.39 -21.89
CA SER A 913 -10.17 -8.96 -20.86
C SER A 913 -11.15 -7.89 -20.36
N ILE A 914 -12.36 -8.30 -19.99
CA ILE A 914 -13.41 -7.39 -19.54
C ILE A 914 -13.81 -7.77 -18.12
N LEU A 915 -13.68 -6.85 -17.17
CA LEU A 915 -14.09 -7.01 -15.77
C LEU A 915 -14.72 -5.68 -15.34
N ARG A 916 -16.05 -5.65 -15.12
CA ARG A 916 -16.81 -4.41 -14.93
C ARG A 916 -17.88 -4.53 -13.87
N ASP A 917 -17.96 -3.53 -12.99
CA ASP A 917 -19.03 -3.40 -12.01
C ASP A 917 -20.25 -2.74 -12.65
N VAL A 918 -21.37 -3.45 -12.58
CA VAL A 918 -22.63 -3.10 -13.25
C VAL A 918 -23.52 -2.22 -12.35
N GLY A 919 -23.48 -2.44 -11.04
CA GLY A 919 -24.39 -1.78 -10.11
C GLY A 919 -24.62 -2.60 -8.85
N HIS A 920 -25.73 -2.36 -8.16
CA HIS A 920 -26.11 -3.14 -6.98
C HIS A 920 -27.61 -3.46 -6.97
N VAL A 921 -27.94 -4.58 -6.33
CA VAL A 921 -29.30 -4.98 -6.03
C VAL A 921 -29.48 -5.10 -4.52
N GLU A 922 -30.49 -4.44 -3.99
CA GLU A 922 -30.94 -4.64 -2.61
C GLU A 922 -31.91 -5.82 -2.60
N LEU A 923 -31.53 -6.88 -1.89
CA LEU A 923 -32.21 -8.18 -1.95
C LEU A 923 -32.82 -8.54 -0.59
N ASP A 924 -34.13 -8.77 -0.57
CA ASP A 924 -34.88 -9.18 0.62
C ASP A 924 -35.24 -10.68 0.59
N LEU A 925 -34.48 -11.48 1.34
CA LEU A 925 -34.60 -12.94 1.48
C LEU A 925 -35.29 -13.34 2.80
N PRO A 926 -35.95 -14.51 2.86
CA PRO A 926 -36.59 -14.98 4.08
C PRO A 926 -35.57 -15.38 5.16
N GLU A 927 -36.00 -15.35 6.43
CA GLU A 927 -35.15 -15.75 7.56
C GLU A 927 -34.67 -17.21 7.47
N ALA A 928 -33.42 -17.45 7.88
CA ALA A 928 -32.79 -18.76 7.78
C ALA A 928 -33.39 -19.79 8.76
N PRO A 929 -33.77 -21.00 8.32
CA PRO A 929 -34.19 -22.07 9.22
C PRO A 929 -33.02 -22.58 10.08
N GLU A 930 -33.29 -23.14 11.27
CA GLU A 930 -32.27 -23.57 12.27
C GLU A 930 -31.15 -24.49 11.72
N LYS A 931 -31.40 -25.21 10.63
CA LYS A 931 -30.44 -26.13 9.98
C LYS A 931 -29.84 -25.59 8.68
N ALA A 932 -29.97 -24.30 8.40
CA ALA A 932 -29.44 -23.69 7.19
C ALA A 932 -27.89 -23.67 7.15
N PRO A 933 -27.29 -23.77 5.96
CA PRO A 933 -25.85 -23.58 5.78
C PRO A 933 -25.45 -22.14 6.16
N ARG A 934 -24.33 -22.00 6.89
CA ARG A 934 -23.79 -20.70 7.32
C ARG A 934 -22.79 -20.16 6.29
N PRO A 935 -22.66 -18.83 6.12
CA PRO A 935 -21.68 -18.26 5.22
C PRO A 935 -20.24 -18.61 5.64
N PRO A 936 -19.30 -18.74 4.68
CA PRO A 936 -17.90 -19.03 4.98
C PRO A 936 -17.24 -17.91 5.79
N THR A 937 -16.42 -18.28 6.79
CA THR A 937 -15.74 -17.32 7.68
C THR A 937 -14.75 -16.45 6.89
N GLN A 938 -14.89 -15.12 6.98
CA GLN A 938 -14.00 -14.16 6.32
C GLN A 938 -12.53 -14.32 6.74
N ALA A 939 -11.62 -13.96 5.81
CA ALA A 939 -10.21 -13.73 6.09
C ALA A 939 -10.06 -12.64 7.16
N VAL A 940 -9.45 -13.04 8.28
CA VAL A 940 -9.29 -12.20 9.47
C VAL A 940 -8.31 -11.05 9.19
N ASP A 941 -8.80 -9.85 9.51
CA ASP A 941 -8.14 -8.56 9.68
C ASP A 941 -6.61 -8.59 9.86
N SER A 942 -5.91 -7.87 8.97
CA SER A 942 -4.46 -7.63 8.96
C SER A 942 -3.92 -7.08 10.28
N TYR A 943 -4.77 -6.44 11.10
CA TYR A 943 -4.37 -5.87 12.39
C TYR A 943 -4.48 -6.84 13.58
N SER A 944 -5.03 -8.04 13.40
CA SER A 944 -4.84 -9.14 14.37
C SER A 944 -3.37 -9.61 14.45
N ARG A 945 -2.55 -9.25 13.46
CA ARG A 945 -1.10 -9.53 13.37
C ARG A 945 -0.25 -8.74 14.36
N TYR A 946 -0.77 -7.67 14.97
CA TYR A 946 -0.01 -6.75 15.82
C TYR A 946 -0.46 -6.73 17.28
N ARG A 947 -1.02 -7.84 17.80
CA ARG A 947 -1.01 -8.09 19.25
C ARG A 947 0.33 -8.70 19.65
N PRO A 948 0.90 -8.34 20.83
CA PRO A 948 2.06 -9.06 21.34
C PRO A 948 1.68 -10.54 21.50
N GLN A 949 2.40 -11.41 20.80
CA GLN A 949 2.27 -12.86 20.94
C GLN A 949 2.84 -13.30 22.31
N ALA A 950 2.45 -14.47 22.79
CA ALA A 950 3.03 -15.02 24.02
C ALA A 950 4.56 -15.14 23.89
N GLU A 951 5.31 -14.72 24.92
CA GLU A 951 6.77 -14.86 24.94
C GLU A 951 7.15 -16.35 24.86
N ILE A 952 7.88 -16.71 23.81
CA ILE A 952 8.34 -18.08 23.58
C ILE A 952 9.73 -18.21 24.21
N THR A 953 9.83 -18.87 25.36
CA THR A 953 11.14 -19.29 25.91
C THR A 953 11.58 -20.58 25.21
N HIS A 954 12.71 -20.53 24.52
CA HIS A 954 13.27 -21.68 23.82
C HIS A 954 13.78 -22.73 24.81
N ILE A 955 13.09 -23.88 24.93
CA ILE A 955 13.63 -25.04 25.65
C ILE A 955 14.64 -25.72 24.72
N PHE A 956 15.92 -25.56 25.05
CA PHE A 956 16.99 -26.22 24.30
C PHE A 956 16.83 -27.74 24.38
N ARG A 957 17.04 -28.43 23.24
CA ARG A 957 17.16 -29.89 23.24
C ARG A 957 18.22 -30.30 24.25
N SER A 958 17.93 -31.30 25.06
CA SER A 958 18.95 -31.94 25.88
C SER A 958 20.04 -32.49 24.93
N PRO A 959 21.32 -32.20 25.21
CA PRO A 959 22.41 -32.61 24.31
C PRO A 959 22.40 -34.13 24.16
N GLU A 960 22.67 -34.59 22.93
CA GLU A 960 22.71 -36.01 22.62
C GLU A 960 23.75 -36.72 23.50
N LYS A 961 23.38 -37.89 24.06
CA LYS A 961 24.31 -38.67 24.88
C LYS A 961 25.40 -39.25 23.98
N LEU A 962 26.62 -38.76 24.17
CA LEU A 962 27.79 -39.26 23.45
C LEU A 962 28.17 -40.68 23.93
N PRO A 963 28.72 -41.53 23.04
CA PRO A 963 29.23 -42.84 23.44
C PRO A 963 30.39 -42.70 24.42
N PRO A 964 30.63 -43.71 25.28
CA PRO A 964 31.75 -43.68 26.22
C PRO A 964 33.09 -43.58 25.47
N LYS A 965 33.99 -42.73 25.96
CA LYS A 965 35.27 -42.42 25.30
C LYS A 965 36.14 -43.64 25.06
N GLU A 966 36.05 -44.65 25.93
CA GLU A 966 36.81 -45.90 25.80
C GLU A 966 36.46 -46.65 24.52
N LEU A 967 35.16 -46.69 24.15
CA LEU A 967 34.69 -47.35 22.94
C LEU A 967 35.24 -46.64 21.69
N SER A 968 35.22 -45.31 21.67
CA SER A 968 35.76 -44.54 20.54
C SER A 968 37.27 -44.72 20.36
N LEU A 969 38.03 -44.81 21.45
CA LEU A 969 39.48 -45.04 21.39
C LEU A 969 39.82 -46.46 20.92
N ALA A 970 39.04 -47.47 21.32
CA ALA A 970 39.22 -48.83 20.84
C ALA A 970 39.04 -48.95 19.31
N PHE A 971 38.01 -48.29 18.76
CA PHE A 971 37.80 -48.26 17.31
C PHE A 971 38.89 -47.47 16.55
N LEU A 972 39.43 -46.40 17.13
CA LEU A 972 40.59 -45.69 16.56
C LEU A 972 41.81 -46.62 16.44
N GLY A 973 42.10 -47.40 17.48
CA GLY A 973 43.19 -48.38 17.46
C GLY A 973 43.01 -49.44 16.36
N LEU A 974 41.79 -49.95 16.18
CA LEU A 974 41.44 -50.91 15.13
C LEU A 974 41.63 -50.34 13.72
N ILE A 975 41.39 -49.03 13.51
CA ILE A 975 41.57 -48.39 12.20
C ILE A 975 43.05 -48.17 11.86
N LEU A 976 43.90 -47.93 12.85
CA LEU A 976 45.35 -47.71 12.63
C LEU A 976 46.12 -49.02 12.40
N LEU A 977 45.60 -50.15 12.89
CA LEU A 977 46.27 -51.45 12.85
C LEU A 977 46.56 -51.96 11.41
N PRO A 978 45.64 -51.83 10.43
CA PRO A 978 45.92 -52.12 9.03
C PRO A 978 47.05 -51.27 8.42
N PHE A 979 47.17 -50.00 8.81
CA PHE A 979 48.21 -49.09 8.28
C PHE A 979 49.60 -49.46 8.81
N VAL A 980 49.70 -49.81 10.09
CA VAL A 980 50.94 -50.35 10.67
C VAL A 980 51.30 -51.68 10.00
N GLY A 981 50.31 -52.55 9.77
CA GLY A 981 50.50 -53.80 9.03
C GLY A 981 51.03 -53.57 7.60
N PHE A 982 50.51 -52.57 6.90
CA PHE A 982 51.00 -52.17 5.57
C PHE A 982 52.45 -51.69 5.60
N LEU A 983 52.84 -50.83 6.54
CA LEU A 983 54.22 -50.36 6.71
C LEU A 983 55.21 -51.50 7.02
N ILE A 984 54.83 -52.41 7.92
CA ILE A 984 55.63 -53.61 8.24
C ILE A 984 55.74 -54.51 6.99
N GLY A 985 54.66 -54.62 6.21
CA GLY A 985 54.63 -55.34 4.93
C GLY A 985 55.63 -54.77 3.93
N LEU A 986 55.68 -53.45 3.75
CA LEU A 986 56.64 -52.79 2.86
C LEU A 986 58.10 -53.05 3.27
N LEU A 987 58.39 -53.05 4.57
CA LEU A 987 59.71 -53.39 5.12
C LEU A 987 60.08 -54.86 4.87
N ARG A 988 59.14 -55.80 5.03
CA ARG A 988 59.36 -57.24 4.74
C ARG A 988 59.53 -57.53 3.26
N ILE A 989 58.87 -56.78 2.39
CA ILE A 989 58.96 -56.93 0.92
C ILE A 989 60.29 -56.35 0.39
N GLY A 990 61.08 -55.68 1.24
CA GLY A 990 62.40 -55.18 0.88
C GLY A 990 62.39 -53.91 0.05
N VAL A 991 61.27 -53.16 0.10
CA VAL A 991 61.14 -51.86 -0.57
C VAL A 991 62.13 -50.90 0.05
N ASN A 992 63.12 -50.46 -0.73
CA ASN A 992 64.16 -49.53 -0.29
C ASN A 992 64.27 -48.34 -1.25
N LEU A 993 64.76 -47.21 -0.74
CA LEU A 993 64.92 -45.97 -1.49
C LEU A 993 66.30 -45.86 -2.15
N LYS A 994 66.86 -46.99 -2.63
CA LYS A 994 68.24 -47.03 -3.14
C LYS A 994 68.45 -46.26 -4.45
N ASN A 995 67.38 -45.98 -5.20
CA ASN A 995 67.43 -45.26 -6.47
C ASN A 995 67.19 -43.74 -6.32
N PHE A 996 67.35 -43.19 -5.11
CA PHE A 996 67.24 -41.73 -4.94
C PHE A 996 68.43 -41.04 -5.63
N PRO A 997 68.21 -40.05 -6.49
CA PRO A 997 69.28 -39.41 -7.25
C PRO A 997 70.30 -38.75 -6.33
N THR A 998 71.59 -39.02 -6.56
CA THR A 998 72.72 -38.49 -5.77
C THR A 998 73.41 -37.31 -6.45
N SER A 999 73.10 -37.04 -7.71
CA SER A 999 73.60 -35.88 -8.45
C SER A 999 72.81 -34.62 -8.09
N ALA A 1000 73.51 -33.48 -7.95
CA ALA A 1000 72.96 -32.29 -7.30
C ALA A 1000 71.66 -31.76 -7.92
N VAL A 1001 71.51 -31.83 -9.25
CA VAL A 1001 70.33 -31.29 -9.96
C VAL A 1001 69.11 -32.24 -9.87
N PRO A 1002 69.19 -33.53 -10.21
CA PRO A 1002 68.04 -34.42 -10.08
C PRO A 1002 67.63 -34.66 -8.61
N ALA A 1003 68.58 -34.62 -7.67
CA ALA A 1003 68.31 -34.70 -6.24
C ALA A 1003 67.47 -33.52 -5.74
N THR A 1004 67.80 -32.29 -6.15
CA THR A 1004 67.04 -31.10 -5.74
C THR A 1004 65.61 -31.12 -6.27
N PHE A 1005 65.40 -31.52 -7.53
CA PHE A 1005 64.04 -31.65 -8.08
C PHE A 1005 63.23 -32.75 -7.40
N ALA A 1006 63.83 -33.91 -7.10
CA ALA A 1006 63.15 -34.99 -6.41
C ALA A 1006 62.75 -34.60 -4.97
N ILE A 1007 63.59 -33.85 -4.27
CA ILE A 1007 63.30 -33.33 -2.92
C ILE A 1007 62.18 -32.29 -2.97
N LEU A 1008 62.23 -31.33 -3.91
CA LEU A 1008 61.20 -30.31 -4.07
C LEU A 1008 59.83 -30.91 -4.39
N PHE A 1009 59.77 -31.93 -5.23
CA PHE A 1009 58.54 -32.64 -5.56
C PHE A 1009 57.91 -33.31 -4.32
N GLN A 1010 58.70 -34.03 -3.53
CA GLN A 1010 58.21 -34.69 -2.32
C GLN A 1010 57.82 -33.69 -1.23
N LEU A 1011 58.54 -32.57 -1.10
CA LEU A 1011 58.15 -31.45 -0.22
C LEU A 1011 56.84 -30.81 -0.67
N GLY A 1012 56.61 -30.66 -1.98
CA GLY A 1012 55.36 -30.17 -2.55
C GLY A 1012 54.17 -31.06 -2.17
N ILE A 1013 54.30 -32.38 -2.35
CA ILE A 1013 53.26 -33.34 -1.95
C ILE A 1013 53.00 -33.29 -0.43
N ALA A 1014 54.05 -33.25 0.38
CA ALA A 1014 53.92 -33.15 1.84
C ALA A 1014 53.25 -31.83 2.27
N ALA A 1015 53.57 -30.71 1.61
CA ALA A 1015 52.97 -29.41 1.87
C ALA A 1015 51.48 -29.38 1.49
N VAL A 1016 51.09 -30.00 0.38
CA VAL A 1016 49.69 -30.14 -0.01
C VAL A 1016 48.92 -31.00 0.99
N LEU A 1017 49.46 -32.13 1.43
CA LEU A 1017 48.82 -32.96 2.47
C LEU A 1017 48.71 -32.23 3.82
N LEU A 1018 49.74 -31.46 4.21
CA LEU A 1018 49.70 -30.62 5.41
C LEU A 1018 48.64 -29.51 5.29
N LEU A 1019 48.49 -28.89 4.13
CA LEU A 1019 47.42 -27.94 3.83
C LEU A 1019 46.03 -28.57 3.98
N TYR A 1020 45.83 -29.83 3.57
CA TYR A 1020 44.58 -30.56 3.82
C TYR A 1020 44.33 -30.83 5.31
N VAL A 1021 45.37 -31.14 6.08
CA VAL A 1021 45.25 -31.28 7.55
C VAL A 1021 44.91 -29.94 8.20
N LEU A 1022 45.54 -28.84 7.77
CA LEU A 1022 45.25 -27.49 8.25
C LEU A 1022 43.84 -27.00 7.86
N PHE A 1023 43.36 -27.39 6.68
CA PHE A 1023 41.97 -27.19 6.27
C PHE A 1023 41.00 -27.92 7.21
N TRP A 1024 41.29 -29.18 7.55
CA TRP A 1024 40.47 -29.97 8.47
C TRP A 1024 40.45 -29.37 9.89
N LEU A 1025 41.55 -28.74 10.33
CA LEU A 1025 41.66 -28.01 11.60
C LEU A 1025 41.00 -26.60 11.57
N LYS A 1026 40.13 -26.31 10.59
CA LYS A 1026 39.29 -25.09 10.47
C LYS A 1026 40.05 -23.77 10.25
N VAL A 1027 41.18 -23.78 9.53
CA VAL A 1027 41.68 -22.53 8.91
C VAL A 1027 40.77 -22.15 7.74
N ARG A 1028 40.23 -20.91 7.72
CA ARG A 1028 39.22 -20.43 6.73
C ARG A 1028 39.66 -20.62 5.27
N LEU A 1029 38.68 -20.71 4.38
CA LEU A 1029 38.70 -20.99 2.92
C LEU A 1029 39.54 -20.06 2.02
N SER A 1030 40.64 -19.46 2.50
CA SER A 1030 41.63 -18.77 1.66
C SER A 1030 42.70 -19.70 1.07
N LEU A 1031 42.67 -21.00 1.44
CA LEU A 1031 43.67 -21.99 1.03
C LEU A 1031 43.73 -22.25 -0.49
N CYS A 1032 42.65 -22.03 -1.25
CA CYS A 1032 42.68 -22.19 -2.71
C CYS A 1032 43.71 -21.27 -3.38
N ALA A 1033 43.97 -20.09 -2.80
CA ALA A 1033 45.00 -19.17 -3.29
C ALA A 1033 46.44 -19.66 -3.03
N PHE A 1034 46.65 -20.62 -2.10
CA PHE A 1034 47.97 -21.18 -1.77
C PHE A 1034 48.23 -22.54 -2.43
N VAL A 1035 47.18 -23.32 -2.72
CA VAL A 1035 47.31 -24.64 -3.38
C VAL A 1035 47.65 -24.51 -4.87
N CYS A 1036 47.10 -23.51 -5.57
CA CYS A 1036 47.38 -23.29 -7.00
C CYS A 1036 48.86 -22.96 -7.29
N PRO A 1037 49.52 -22.02 -6.58
CA PRO A 1037 50.93 -21.73 -6.80
C PRO A 1037 51.86 -22.91 -6.46
N LEU A 1038 51.51 -23.73 -5.46
CA LEU A 1038 52.32 -24.89 -5.06
C LEU A 1038 52.26 -26.04 -6.08
N LEU A 1039 51.15 -26.18 -6.83
CA LEU A 1039 51.02 -27.13 -7.94
C LEU A 1039 51.63 -26.61 -9.26
N GLU A 1040 51.75 -25.29 -9.44
CA GLU A 1040 52.44 -24.70 -10.60
C GLU A 1040 53.97 -24.86 -10.58
N PHE A 1041 54.56 -25.10 -9.40
CA PHE A 1041 55.99 -25.44 -9.27
C PHE A 1041 56.31 -26.90 -9.63
N ASP A 1042 55.34 -27.68 -10.11
CA ASP A 1042 55.52 -29.07 -10.51
C ASP A 1042 56.10 -29.14 -11.95
N PRO A 1043 57.35 -29.60 -12.16
CA PRO A 1043 58.05 -29.47 -13.44
C PRO A 1043 57.43 -30.27 -14.60
N LEU A 1044 56.45 -31.12 -14.32
CA LEU A 1044 55.80 -31.99 -15.30
C LEU A 1044 54.73 -31.30 -16.15
N SER A 1045 54.30 -30.08 -15.80
CA SER A 1045 53.33 -29.30 -16.61
C SER A 1045 53.96 -28.58 -17.82
N SER A 1046 55.30 -28.57 -17.94
CA SER A 1046 56.03 -27.90 -19.04
C SER A 1046 56.29 -28.80 -20.27
N ILE A 1047 55.80 -30.05 -20.30
CA ILE A 1047 56.12 -31.00 -21.38
C ILE A 1047 54.83 -31.63 -21.93
N ARG A 1048 54.48 -31.25 -23.17
CA ARG A 1048 53.32 -31.65 -24.04
C ARG A 1048 52.08 -30.80 -23.79
N LYS A 1049 51.65 -29.86 -24.65
CA LYS A 1049 51.59 -29.80 -26.12
C LYS A 1049 51.06 -28.38 -26.48
N CYS A 1050 51.30 -27.75 -27.63
CA CYS A 1050 51.66 -28.24 -28.98
C CYS A 1050 50.94 -29.52 -29.40
#